data_AF-A0A094HT32-F1
#
_entry.id   AF-A0A094HT32-F1
#
_cell.length_a   1.000
_cell.length_b   1.000
_cell.length_c   1.000
_cell.angle_alpha   90.00
_cell.angle_beta   90.00
_cell.angle_gamma   90.00
#
_symmetry.space_group_name_H-M   'P 1'
#
loop_
_entity.id
_entity.type
_entity.pdbx_description
1 polymer ?
#
loop_
_entity_poly.entity_id
_entity_poly.type
_entity_poly.pdbx_seq_one_letter_code
_entity_poly.pdbx_strand_id
1 'polypeptide(L)'
;MVPSSEKDIHDVWGYKYEWTDLHMTEEQQMPLRYSYDTLGEDVLVRVKDLQMKKAAENGEAAGKGAPRKTDLYESLKSIALTKEDPVVTKFWEDVHTVPEWVDWGQIKRGQDVFYRYGEAAMTGLAFSSLLGGMAAARIVETLARTGGFAPRVAWNRMLETTQFVLQVTNSLESVQPGGDGHVSAIRVRLLHAMVRNKILAMAKERDDYYSVEEFGTPINDLDSIGTISTFSAQLIWIALPAQGIYMRENEIEDYVALWRLVAYYMGTPTDVLETPASTKAIMESILDADLKPSNSSKVLAANIIQALADKAPTYPSADYLRAQARWLNGSRLSDALEIPKSSYLSVTLVMVQCIVICASSYIYRSIPILDRWKIEYMRKRLFYVLMEGKHGMKGKKTKFELQYIPGFNTVTEQGEVARGLSIGKAGSRDTRNLIILGVLIVILGFARMQSASRGDGSSSERKGGEVEQVEGRYEKKPTFGGKVKNHYKRFWWAHLIAFCAGFLIVALCLVYVAMPKIAQKGIDDATLSYTSLKFMKPSLDSLTLSVDAVQHSDSPFTPTLDAFNVSMHLVTDGITSEKVITQIGMPQIHAHHPDTNIVITDQKAAIVDIDQVTAFAKQVLVQESIEVRMEGKTKLHLGALPVNSVNYNSSITFKALNGLKGFNITEPKVNLMAAPGEPNLTGMALIPNPSVLTVELGKVMMHISTKEKGLIGNSTIDNFVLKPGQNLLPMNAIVDTSLALGSVDKQGMVNMIIVGQTAVYNGVHLTYYEAALQSHTLTLAVNLQSLLGSI
;
A
#
# COMPACT_ATOMS: atom_id res chain seq x y z
N MET A 1 45.20 33.69 31.80
CA MET A 1 44.87 33.16 30.47
C MET A 1 44.85 31.65 30.60
N VAL A 2 43.66 31.06 30.67
CA VAL A 2 43.48 29.60 30.62
C VAL A 2 43.65 29.19 29.16
N PRO A 3 44.41 28.13 28.82
CA PRO A 3 44.59 27.72 27.43
C PRO A 3 43.21 27.34 26.86
N SER A 4 42.86 27.83 25.68
CA SER A 4 41.68 27.32 24.97
C SER A 4 41.92 25.84 24.70
N SER A 5 41.15 24.95 25.35
CA SER A 5 41.14 23.54 25.02
C SER A 5 40.85 23.40 23.53
N GLU A 6 41.74 22.75 22.81
CA GLU A 6 41.55 22.41 21.40
C GLU A 6 40.25 21.60 21.30
N LYS A 7 39.31 22.02 20.45
CA LYS A 7 38.03 21.33 20.29
C LYS A 7 38.28 19.93 19.71
N ASP A 8 37.77 18.89 20.37
CA ASP A 8 37.86 17.52 19.87
C ASP A 8 36.80 17.30 18.77
N ILE A 9 37.19 17.50 17.51
CA ILE A 9 36.29 17.43 16.35
C ILE A 9 36.43 16.08 15.66
N HIS A 10 35.32 15.32 15.63
CA HIS A 10 35.21 14.04 14.95
C HIS A 10 34.57 14.22 13.57
N ASP A 11 34.91 13.35 12.60
CA ASP A 11 34.36 13.37 11.24
C ASP A 11 33.96 11.97 10.79
N VAL A 12 32.66 11.70 10.85
CA VAL A 12 32.07 10.43 10.43
C VAL A 12 31.46 10.62 9.05
N TRP A 13 32.18 10.16 8.03
CA TRP A 13 31.77 10.17 6.62
C TRP A 13 31.38 11.54 6.02
N GLY A 14 31.75 12.66 6.65
CA GLY A 14 31.40 14.03 6.22
C GLY A 14 30.51 14.76 7.21
N TYR A 15 29.97 14.04 8.19
CA TYR A 15 29.28 14.63 9.32
C TYR A 15 30.29 14.94 10.42
N LYS A 16 30.50 16.24 10.68
CA LYS A 16 31.45 16.74 11.68
C LYS A 16 30.74 17.22 12.93
N TYR A 17 31.26 16.84 14.09
CA TYR A 17 30.70 17.22 15.38
C TYR A 17 31.80 17.36 16.44
N GLU A 18 31.48 18.00 17.55
CA GLU A 18 32.37 18.18 18.70
C GLU A 18 32.06 17.10 19.73
N TRP A 19 33.07 16.31 20.10
CA TRP A 19 32.93 15.29 21.12
C TRP A 19 32.78 15.96 22.49
N THR A 20 31.93 15.41 23.35
CA THR A 20 31.57 15.95 24.67
C THR A 20 31.43 14.83 25.69
N ASP A 21 31.35 15.19 26.98
CA ASP A 21 31.17 14.23 28.08
C ASP A 21 29.82 13.46 28.03
N LEU A 22 28.89 13.86 27.15
CA LEU A 22 27.64 13.13 26.90
C LEU A 22 27.80 11.97 25.91
N HIS A 23 28.90 11.93 25.15
CA HIS A 23 29.16 10.89 24.17
C HIS A 23 29.67 9.62 24.85
N MET A 24 29.31 8.47 24.30
CA MET A 24 29.80 7.16 24.72
C MET A 24 30.93 6.68 23.80
N THR A 25 32.07 6.33 24.37
CA THR A 25 33.15 5.66 23.62
C THR A 25 32.73 4.27 23.17
N GLU A 26 33.43 3.68 22.18
CA GLU A 26 33.15 2.31 21.72
C GLU A 26 33.22 1.28 22.88
N GLU A 27 34.15 1.46 23.83
CA GLU A 27 34.26 0.61 25.03
C GLU A 27 33.04 0.74 25.95
N GLN A 28 32.51 1.95 26.13
CA GLN A 28 31.30 2.19 26.93
C GLN A 28 30.04 1.63 26.26
N GLN A 29 30.01 1.58 24.93
CA GLN A 29 28.92 0.99 24.16
C GLN A 29 28.97 -0.55 24.15
N MET A 30 30.14 -1.16 24.35
CA MET A 30 30.34 -2.60 24.22
C MET A 30 29.41 -3.47 25.09
N PRO A 31 29.13 -3.16 26.37
CA PRO A 31 28.17 -3.92 27.17
C PRO A 31 26.75 -3.95 26.57
N LEU A 32 26.33 -2.86 25.93
CA LEU A 32 25.01 -2.75 25.29
C LEU A 32 24.86 -3.65 24.05
N ARG A 33 25.96 -4.18 23.50
CA ARG A 33 25.93 -5.19 22.44
C ARG A 33 25.48 -6.57 22.96
N TYR A 34 25.48 -6.78 24.27
CA TYR A 34 25.16 -8.06 24.90
C TYR A 34 23.97 -7.99 25.87
N SER A 35 23.47 -6.78 26.17
CA SER A 35 22.19 -6.59 26.85
C SER A 35 21.05 -6.46 25.85
N TYR A 36 19.86 -6.91 26.23
CA TYR A 36 18.67 -6.88 25.39
C TYR A 36 17.41 -7.03 26.26
N ASP A 37 16.25 -6.86 25.64
CA ASP A 37 14.93 -7.05 26.26
C ASP A 37 14.64 -8.51 26.63
N THR A 38 15.12 -8.91 27.81
CA THR A 38 14.88 -10.23 28.41
C THR A 38 13.42 -10.42 28.82
N LEU A 39 12.75 -9.36 29.29
CA LEU A 39 11.34 -9.43 29.67
C LEU A 39 10.45 -9.75 28.46
N GLY A 40 10.67 -9.10 27.32
CA GLY A 40 9.96 -9.41 26.07
C GLY A 40 10.25 -10.82 25.56
N GLU A 41 11.46 -11.34 25.77
CA GLU A 41 11.81 -12.73 25.45
C GLU A 41 11.05 -13.73 26.33
N ASP A 42 11.05 -13.54 27.65
CA ASP A 42 10.34 -14.42 28.57
C ASP A 42 8.84 -14.46 28.26
N VAL A 43 8.24 -13.30 27.99
CA VAL A 43 6.82 -13.19 27.60
C VAL A 43 6.53 -13.92 26.30
N LEU A 44 7.42 -13.81 25.30
CA LEU A 44 7.26 -14.52 24.04
C LEU A 44 7.19 -16.03 24.24
N VAL A 45 8.00 -16.59 25.15
CA VAL A 45 7.95 -18.02 25.50
C VAL A 45 6.57 -18.39 26.04
N ARG A 46 6.02 -17.63 26.99
CA ARG A 46 4.68 -17.90 27.57
C ARG A 46 3.59 -17.83 26.52
N VAL A 47 3.65 -16.84 25.64
CA VAL A 47 2.68 -16.66 24.56
C VAL A 47 2.72 -17.85 23.60
N LYS A 48 3.90 -18.32 23.20
CA LYS A 48 4.05 -19.49 22.34
C LYS A 48 3.56 -20.77 23.01
N ASP A 49 3.86 -20.97 24.30
CA ASP A 49 3.40 -22.13 25.06
C ASP A 49 1.87 -22.19 25.12
N LEU A 50 1.20 -21.05 25.34
CA LEU A 50 -0.26 -20.99 25.28
C LEU A 50 -0.79 -21.35 23.90
N GLN A 51 -0.20 -20.81 22.82
CA GLN A 51 -0.61 -21.11 21.46
C GLN A 51 -0.45 -22.61 21.14
N MET A 52 0.64 -23.25 21.59
CA MET A 52 0.85 -24.68 21.44
C MET A 52 -0.19 -25.51 22.21
N LYS A 53 -0.51 -25.14 23.46
CA LYS A 53 -1.55 -25.80 24.25
C LYS A 53 -2.93 -25.73 23.58
N LYS A 54 -3.35 -24.53 23.14
CA LYS A 54 -4.62 -24.34 22.42
C LYS A 54 -4.68 -25.11 21.11
N ALA A 55 -3.58 -25.16 20.36
CA ALA A 55 -3.51 -25.95 19.12
C ALA A 55 -3.66 -27.47 19.39
N ALA A 56 -3.09 -27.96 20.50
CA ALA A 56 -3.27 -29.35 20.93
C ALA A 56 -4.72 -29.63 21.37
N GLU A 57 -5.34 -28.74 22.14
CA GLU A 57 -6.74 -28.84 22.59
C GLU A 57 -7.73 -28.86 21.42
N ASN A 58 -7.46 -28.09 20.36
CA ASN A 58 -8.29 -28.03 19.16
C ASN A 58 -8.08 -29.20 18.19
N GLY A 59 -7.20 -30.17 18.51
CA GLY A 59 -6.87 -31.29 17.62
C GLY A 59 -6.06 -30.91 16.39
N GLU A 60 -5.48 -29.70 16.35
CA GLU A 60 -4.70 -29.18 15.21
C GLU A 60 -3.26 -29.72 15.19
N ALA A 61 -2.81 -30.38 16.26
CA ALA A 61 -1.43 -30.84 16.42
C ALA A 61 -1.06 -32.12 15.60
N ALA A 62 -2.03 -32.79 14.95
CA ALA A 62 -1.82 -34.12 14.35
C ALA A 62 -2.09 -34.22 12.82
N GLY A 63 -2.26 -33.10 12.11
CA GLY A 63 -2.44 -33.07 10.65
C GLY A 63 -1.29 -32.37 9.93
N LYS A 64 -1.02 -32.72 8.66
CA LYS A 64 -0.05 -32.04 7.76
C LYS A 64 -0.45 -30.60 7.39
N GLY A 65 -1.14 -29.87 8.26
CA GLY A 65 -1.47 -28.45 8.12
C GLY A 65 -0.85 -27.65 9.26
N ALA A 66 -0.19 -26.54 8.97
CA ALA A 66 0.36 -25.67 10.00
C ALA A 66 -0.76 -25.15 10.93
N PRO A 67 -0.53 -25.05 12.25
CA PRO A 67 -1.53 -24.54 13.19
C PRO A 67 -2.00 -23.14 12.80
N ARG A 68 -3.26 -22.81 13.12
CA ARG A 68 -3.86 -21.52 12.78
C ARG A 68 -3.08 -20.38 13.45
N LYS A 69 -2.36 -19.57 12.65
CA LYS A 69 -1.55 -18.45 13.15
C LYS A 69 -2.43 -17.47 13.93
N THR A 70 -2.29 -17.47 15.25
CA THR A 70 -2.98 -16.55 16.14
C THR A 70 -2.09 -15.35 16.40
N ASP A 71 -2.67 -14.14 16.43
CA ASP A 71 -1.95 -12.91 16.71
C ASP A 71 -1.29 -12.98 18.11
N LEU A 72 0.00 -12.63 18.16
CA LEU A 72 0.80 -12.68 19.40
C LEU A 72 0.25 -11.69 20.43
N TYR A 73 -0.19 -10.51 20.00
CA TYR A 73 -0.75 -9.51 20.92
C TYR A 73 -2.05 -9.99 21.56
N GLU A 74 -2.95 -10.61 20.79
CA GLU A 74 -4.20 -11.15 21.34
C GLU A 74 -3.94 -12.29 22.31
N SER A 75 -2.93 -13.12 22.03
CA SER A 75 -2.51 -14.20 22.91
C SER A 75 -1.92 -13.64 24.21
N LEU A 76 -1.00 -12.67 24.12
CA LEU A 76 -0.45 -11.92 25.25
C LEU A 76 -1.56 -11.30 26.11
N LYS A 77 -2.47 -10.55 25.49
CA LYS A 77 -3.60 -9.91 26.15
C LYS A 77 -4.45 -10.93 26.91
N SER A 78 -4.72 -12.09 26.30
CA SER A 78 -5.51 -13.14 26.95
C SER A 78 -4.86 -13.69 28.21
N ILE A 79 -3.52 -13.80 28.26
CA ILE A 79 -2.77 -14.22 29.45
C ILE A 79 -2.71 -13.09 30.48
N ALA A 80 -2.37 -11.89 30.04
CA ALA A 80 -2.23 -10.73 30.92
C ALA A 80 -3.51 -10.42 31.70
N LEU A 81 -4.68 -10.61 31.07
CA LEU A 81 -5.97 -10.38 31.72
C LEU A 81 -6.31 -11.39 32.83
N THR A 82 -5.67 -12.56 32.88
CA THR A 82 -5.87 -13.51 34.01
C THR A 82 -5.11 -13.06 35.25
N LYS A 83 -4.03 -12.28 35.09
CA LYS A 83 -3.09 -11.87 36.13
C LYS A 83 -2.44 -13.04 36.90
N GLU A 84 -2.42 -14.24 36.30
CA GLU A 84 -1.88 -15.45 36.92
C GLU A 84 -0.37 -15.59 36.71
N ASP A 85 0.14 -15.17 35.55
CA ASP A 85 1.58 -15.20 35.25
C ASP A 85 2.21 -13.85 35.65
N PRO A 86 3.10 -13.81 36.66
CA PRO A 86 3.68 -12.55 37.15
C PRO A 86 4.60 -11.88 36.13
N VAL A 87 5.23 -12.64 35.22
CA VAL A 87 6.12 -12.09 34.18
C VAL A 87 5.29 -11.38 33.11
N VAL A 88 4.22 -12.05 32.64
CA VAL A 88 3.29 -11.45 31.68
C VAL A 88 2.55 -10.27 32.27
N THR A 89 2.16 -10.36 33.55
CA THR A 89 1.51 -9.25 34.28
C THR A 89 2.44 -8.05 34.36
N LYS A 90 3.70 -8.25 34.78
CA LYS A 90 4.70 -7.18 34.82
C LYS A 90 4.89 -6.54 33.45
N PHE A 91 5.11 -7.32 32.39
CA PHE A 91 5.25 -6.78 31.03
C PHE A 91 4.03 -5.96 30.61
N TRP A 92 2.83 -6.47 30.88
CA TRP A 92 1.59 -5.80 30.52
C TRP A 92 1.43 -4.48 31.27
N GLU A 93 1.73 -4.46 32.57
CA GLU A 93 1.71 -3.25 33.39
C GLU A 93 2.77 -2.25 32.94
N ASP A 94 4.01 -2.70 32.69
CA ASP A 94 5.09 -1.85 32.19
C ASP A 94 4.68 -1.15 30.88
N VAL A 95 4.14 -1.88 29.90
CA VAL A 95 3.79 -1.24 28.62
C VAL A 95 2.49 -0.42 28.66
N HIS A 96 1.60 -0.62 29.64
CA HIS A 96 0.36 0.17 29.76
C HIS A 96 0.45 1.31 30.78
N THR A 97 1.51 1.37 31.57
CA THR A 97 1.78 2.49 32.47
C THR A 97 2.33 3.66 31.67
N VAL A 98 1.80 4.85 31.93
CA VAL A 98 2.28 6.09 31.31
C VAL A 98 3.44 6.62 32.18
N PRO A 99 4.68 6.72 31.66
CA PRO A 99 5.79 7.26 32.42
C PRO A 99 5.55 8.70 32.87
N GLU A 100 6.08 9.08 34.04
CA GLU A 100 5.87 10.40 34.64
C GLU A 100 6.36 11.57 33.75
N TRP A 101 7.36 11.31 32.90
CA TRP A 101 7.92 12.31 31.97
C TRP A 101 7.07 12.51 30.71
N VAL A 102 5.98 11.76 30.50
CA VAL A 102 5.13 11.89 29.32
C VAL A 102 4.14 13.03 29.47
N ASP A 103 4.30 14.08 28.67
CA ASP A 103 3.28 15.10 28.42
C ASP A 103 2.57 14.84 27.08
N TRP A 104 1.29 14.46 27.11
CA TRP A 104 0.50 14.21 25.90
C TRP A 104 0.40 15.42 24.97
N GLY A 105 0.42 16.65 25.50
CA GLY A 105 0.50 17.86 24.69
C GLY A 105 1.82 17.95 23.93
N GLN A 106 2.92 17.56 24.57
CA GLN A 106 4.25 17.45 23.95
C GLN A 106 4.29 16.37 22.87
N ILE A 107 3.79 15.17 23.17
CA ILE A 107 3.72 14.05 22.21
C ILE A 107 2.91 14.45 20.98
N LYS A 108 1.76 15.11 21.15
CA LYS A 108 0.95 15.59 20.01
C LYS A 108 1.74 16.56 19.13
N ARG A 109 2.48 17.50 19.72
CA ARG A 109 3.30 18.43 18.93
C ARG A 109 4.45 17.70 18.22
N GLY A 110 5.03 16.68 18.84
CA GLY A 110 6.00 15.79 18.20
C GLY A 110 5.41 15.06 16.99
N GLN A 111 4.17 14.59 17.09
CA GLN A 111 3.44 14.03 15.94
C GLN A 111 3.21 15.07 14.83
N ASP A 112 2.84 16.30 15.20
CA ASP A 112 2.64 17.40 14.26
C ASP A 112 3.93 17.75 13.49
N VAL A 113 5.10 17.67 14.14
CA VAL A 113 6.42 17.90 13.51
C VAL A 113 6.67 16.93 12.35
N PHE A 114 6.35 15.65 12.52
CA PHE A 114 6.53 14.66 11.44
C PHE A 114 5.78 15.08 10.17
N TYR A 115 4.52 15.50 10.32
CA TYR A 115 3.68 15.88 9.17
C TYR A 115 3.96 17.28 8.62
N ARG A 116 4.43 18.21 9.46
CA ARG A 116 4.92 19.53 9.01
C ARG A 116 6.01 19.35 7.95
N TYR A 117 6.89 18.38 8.15
CA TYR A 117 7.98 18.05 7.23
C TYR A 117 7.73 16.77 6.41
N GLY A 118 6.48 16.30 6.30
CA GLY A 118 6.16 14.92 5.88
C GLY A 118 6.84 14.42 4.60
N GLU A 119 6.98 15.25 3.56
CA GLU A 119 7.71 14.82 2.34
C GLU A 119 9.22 14.69 2.59
N ALA A 120 9.82 15.66 3.27
CA ALA A 120 11.23 15.64 3.65
C ALA A 120 11.53 14.50 4.64
N ALA A 121 10.62 14.27 5.59
CA ALA A 121 10.71 13.23 6.60
C ALA A 121 10.68 11.84 5.95
N MET A 122 9.71 11.57 5.06
CA MET A 122 9.63 10.29 4.34
C MET A 122 10.85 10.05 3.45
N THR A 123 11.34 11.08 2.76
CA THR A 123 12.58 10.99 1.97
C THR A 123 13.81 10.75 2.86
N GLY A 124 13.89 11.41 4.01
CA GLY A 124 14.95 11.22 5.00
C GLY A 124 14.96 9.79 5.57
N LEU A 125 13.79 9.29 6.00
CA LEU A 125 13.64 7.93 6.52
C LEU A 125 14.02 6.87 5.49
N ALA A 126 13.65 7.05 4.23
CA ALA A 126 13.95 6.08 3.18
C ALA A 126 15.45 6.04 2.82
N PHE A 127 16.09 7.20 2.67
CA PHE A 127 17.41 7.28 2.04
C PHE A 127 18.55 7.61 3.00
N SER A 128 18.31 8.37 4.08
CA SER A 128 19.31 8.60 5.12
C SER A 128 19.21 7.53 6.20
N SER A 129 18.04 7.35 6.81
CA SER A 129 17.86 6.42 7.93
C SER A 129 17.98 4.96 7.47
N LEU A 130 17.09 4.49 6.57
CA LEU A 130 17.09 3.08 6.14
C LEU A 130 18.29 2.74 5.26
N LEU A 131 18.45 3.41 4.12
CA LEU A 131 19.53 3.09 3.17
C LEU A 131 20.91 3.47 3.72
N GLY A 132 21.06 4.69 4.26
CA GLY A 132 22.32 5.12 4.88
C GLY A 132 22.66 4.29 6.12
N GLY A 133 21.66 3.92 6.92
CA GLY A 133 21.81 3.02 8.07
C GLY A 133 22.27 1.61 7.72
N MET A 134 22.15 1.16 6.45
CA MET A 134 22.77 -0.11 6.02
C MET A 134 24.29 -0.10 6.14
N ALA A 135 24.93 1.06 6.30
CA ALA A 135 26.35 1.13 6.61
C ALA A 135 26.72 0.61 8.01
N ALA A 136 25.75 0.44 8.93
CA ALA A 136 25.97 -0.22 10.21
C ALA A 136 26.03 -1.74 10.03
N ALA A 137 27.20 -2.28 9.69
CA ALA A 137 27.40 -3.68 9.31
C ALA A 137 26.82 -4.67 10.33
N ARG A 138 26.96 -4.37 11.62
CA ARG A 138 26.47 -5.20 12.72
C ARG A 138 24.96 -5.45 12.67
N ILE A 139 24.18 -4.38 12.48
CA ILE A 139 22.72 -4.44 12.31
C ILE A 139 22.38 -5.19 11.02
N VAL A 140 23.14 -4.92 9.95
CA VAL A 140 22.93 -5.55 8.64
C VAL A 140 23.08 -7.06 8.70
N GLU A 141 24.00 -7.61 9.50
CA GLU A 141 24.14 -9.07 9.64
C GLU A 141 22.88 -9.71 10.22
N THR A 142 22.20 -9.06 11.16
CA THR A 142 20.88 -9.51 11.63
C THR A 142 19.83 -9.43 10.52
N LEU A 143 19.77 -8.31 9.77
CA LEU A 143 18.79 -8.11 8.70
C LEU A 143 18.98 -9.08 7.52
N ALA A 144 20.22 -9.31 7.10
CA ALA A 144 20.56 -10.14 5.94
C ALA A 144 20.04 -11.58 6.09
N ARG A 145 20.06 -12.11 7.33
CA ARG A 145 19.60 -13.46 7.70
C ARG A 145 18.09 -13.63 7.73
N THR A 146 17.33 -12.54 7.73
CA THR A 146 15.86 -12.62 7.63
C THR A 146 15.39 -12.80 6.18
N GLY A 147 16.17 -12.33 5.20
CA GLY A 147 15.77 -12.32 3.78
C GLY A 147 14.73 -11.24 3.42
N GLY A 148 14.30 -10.41 4.39
CA GLY A 148 13.24 -9.40 4.20
C GLY A 148 13.59 -8.25 3.25
N PHE A 149 14.87 -8.12 2.87
CA PHE A 149 15.37 -7.08 1.94
C PHE A 149 15.80 -7.64 0.57
N ALA A 150 15.36 -8.85 0.20
CA ALA A 150 15.49 -9.32 -1.17
C ALA A 150 14.62 -8.46 -2.12
N PRO A 151 15.03 -8.20 -3.38
CA PRO A 151 14.37 -7.21 -4.26
C PRO A 151 12.86 -7.40 -4.45
N ARG A 152 12.42 -8.67 -4.45
CA ARG A 152 11.01 -9.05 -4.64
C ARG A 152 10.12 -8.70 -3.45
N VAL A 153 10.67 -8.69 -2.23
CA VAL A 153 9.88 -8.56 -0.98
C VAL A 153 10.18 -7.29 -0.20
N ALA A 154 11.32 -6.64 -0.45
CA ALA A 154 11.76 -5.44 0.25
C ALA A 154 10.73 -4.30 0.24
N TRP A 155 9.96 -4.15 -0.84
CA TRP A 155 8.87 -3.16 -0.90
C TRP A 155 7.81 -3.38 0.18
N ASN A 156 7.33 -4.61 0.32
CA ASN A 156 6.32 -4.95 1.33
C ASN A 156 6.90 -4.79 2.73
N ARG A 157 8.14 -5.20 2.96
CA ARG A 157 8.83 -5.03 4.24
C ARG A 157 8.98 -3.54 4.62
N MET A 158 9.30 -2.67 3.67
CA MET A 158 9.35 -1.22 3.88
C MET A 158 7.96 -0.64 4.21
N LEU A 159 6.89 -1.16 3.59
CA LEU A 159 5.52 -0.74 3.92
C LEU A 159 5.14 -1.13 5.36
N GLU A 160 5.60 -2.26 5.89
CA GLU A 160 5.38 -2.63 7.29
C GLU A 160 6.04 -1.64 8.26
N THR A 161 7.30 -1.25 8.02
CA THR A 161 7.96 -0.21 8.83
C THR A 161 7.25 1.13 8.69
N THR A 162 6.81 1.47 7.47
CA THR A 162 6.04 2.69 7.22
C THR A 162 4.70 2.68 7.98
N GLN A 163 4.03 1.52 8.06
CA GLN A 163 2.83 1.34 8.87
C GLN A 163 3.11 1.73 10.32
N PHE A 164 4.17 1.17 10.90
CA PHE A 164 4.52 1.40 12.29
C PHE A 164 4.73 2.89 12.57
N VAL A 165 5.56 3.56 11.75
CA VAL A 165 5.81 5.01 11.85
C VAL A 165 4.50 5.79 11.75
N LEU A 166 3.65 5.50 10.77
CA LEU A 166 2.37 6.19 10.62
C LEU A 166 1.45 5.93 11.81
N GLN A 167 1.37 4.72 12.35
CA GLN A 167 0.51 4.43 13.50
C GLN A 167 0.97 5.15 14.77
N VAL A 168 2.27 5.25 15.05
CA VAL A 168 2.75 5.98 16.25
C VAL A 168 2.70 7.50 16.07
N THR A 169 2.67 7.99 14.83
CA THR A 169 2.59 9.44 14.54
C THR A 169 1.17 9.96 14.27
N ASN A 170 0.20 9.10 13.91
CA ASN A 170 -1.07 9.54 13.34
C ASN A 170 -2.02 10.27 14.31
N SER A 171 -2.10 9.88 15.58
CA SER A 171 -2.92 10.58 16.57
C SER A 171 -2.53 10.21 18.00
N LEU A 172 -2.99 10.97 18.99
CA LEU A 172 -2.75 10.65 20.40
C LEU A 172 -3.39 9.32 20.78
N GLU A 173 -4.63 9.11 20.36
CA GLU A 173 -5.39 7.88 20.64
C GLU A 173 -4.66 6.65 20.09
N SER A 174 -3.92 6.81 18.99
CA SER A 174 -3.14 5.73 18.40
C SER A 174 -1.90 5.37 19.21
N VAL A 175 -1.19 6.34 19.80
CA VAL A 175 0.06 6.10 20.56
C VAL A 175 -0.17 5.92 22.07
N GLN A 176 -1.35 6.26 22.57
CA GLN A 176 -1.77 6.00 23.95
C GLN A 176 -1.96 4.49 24.21
N PRO A 177 -1.87 4.03 25.47
CA PRO A 177 -2.08 2.62 25.82
C PRO A 177 -3.40 2.07 25.25
N GLY A 178 -3.31 0.96 24.51
CA GLY A 178 -4.43 0.30 23.82
C GLY A 178 -4.71 0.83 22.41
N GLY A 179 -4.05 1.90 21.98
CA GLY A 179 -4.13 2.45 20.62
C GLY A 179 -3.39 1.65 19.56
N ASP A 180 -3.68 1.88 18.29
CA ASP A 180 -3.09 1.15 17.16
C ASP A 180 -1.54 1.20 17.12
N GLY A 181 -0.95 2.37 17.34
CA GLY A 181 0.50 2.57 17.40
C GLY A 181 1.14 1.92 18.63
N HIS A 182 0.49 2.01 19.78
CA HIS A 182 0.92 1.34 21.01
C HIS A 182 0.93 -0.19 20.84
N VAL A 183 -0.17 -0.76 20.34
CA VAL A 183 -0.29 -2.18 20.07
C VAL A 183 0.74 -2.63 19.02
N SER A 184 0.99 -1.83 17.99
CA SER A 184 2.02 -2.12 17.00
C SER A 184 3.43 -2.12 17.59
N ALA A 185 3.75 -1.22 18.52
CA ALA A 185 5.04 -1.23 19.22
C ALA A 185 5.25 -2.54 20.00
N ILE A 186 4.21 -3.02 20.70
CA ILE A 186 4.26 -4.30 21.43
C ILE A 186 4.42 -5.48 20.46
N ARG A 187 3.69 -5.50 19.33
CA ARG A 187 3.85 -6.53 18.31
C ARG A 187 5.27 -6.57 17.74
N VAL A 188 5.86 -5.40 17.45
CA VAL A 188 7.24 -5.31 16.97
C VAL A 188 8.23 -5.75 18.05
N ARG A 189 8.02 -5.40 19.33
CA ARG A 189 8.84 -5.87 20.46
C ARG A 189 8.86 -7.40 20.55
N LEU A 190 7.70 -8.06 20.43
CA LEU A 190 7.61 -9.53 20.38
C LEU A 190 8.23 -10.13 19.12
N LEU A 191 8.06 -9.47 17.96
CA LEU A 191 8.71 -9.88 16.71
C LEU A 191 10.24 -9.85 16.83
N HIS A 192 10.80 -8.81 17.47
CA HIS A 192 12.24 -8.70 17.70
C HIS A 192 12.75 -9.85 18.58
N ALA A 193 12.06 -10.18 19.66
CA ALA A 193 12.37 -11.37 20.46
C ALA A 193 12.31 -12.66 19.61
N MET A 194 11.32 -12.81 18.73
CA MET A 194 11.23 -13.98 17.85
C MET A 194 12.43 -14.11 16.90
N VAL A 195 12.85 -13.00 16.29
CA VAL A 195 13.99 -12.96 15.37
C VAL A 195 15.27 -13.31 16.11
N ARG A 196 15.50 -12.70 17.29
CA ARG A 196 16.67 -12.96 18.14
C ARG A 196 16.77 -14.44 18.50
N ASN A 197 15.70 -15.03 19.05
CA ASN A 197 15.69 -16.42 19.48
C ASN A 197 15.95 -17.37 18.31
N LYS A 198 15.41 -17.05 17.12
CA LYS A 198 15.61 -17.86 15.93
C LYS A 198 17.06 -17.79 15.43
N ILE A 199 17.66 -16.61 15.34
CA ILE A 199 19.07 -16.47 14.91
C ILE A 199 20.01 -17.15 15.90
N LEU A 200 19.81 -16.96 17.21
CA LEU A 200 20.64 -17.59 18.24
C LEU A 200 20.51 -19.12 18.24
N ALA A 201 19.30 -19.66 18.02
CA ALA A 201 19.11 -21.09 17.89
C ALA A 201 19.87 -21.66 16.68
N MET A 202 19.83 -20.94 15.54
CA MET A 202 20.56 -21.36 14.34
C MET A 202 22.07 -21.23 14.46
N ALA A 203 22.56 -20.22 15.17
CA ALA A 203 23.98 -20.07 15.48
C ALA A 203 24.51 -21.21 16.36
N LYS A 204 23.68 -21.76 17.25
CA LYS A 204 24.02 -22.97 18.03
C LYS A 204 24.06 -24.24 17.18
N GLU A 205 23.30 -24.29 16.09
CA GLU A 205 23.29 -25.42 15.16
C GLU A 205 24.47 -25.38 14.17
N ARG A 206 24.96 -24.17 13.84
CA ARG A 206 26.13 -23.96 12.98
C ARG A 206 26.93 -22.72 13.42
N ASP A 207 28.17 -22.95 13.82
CA ASP A 207 29.07 -21.90 14.32
C ASP A 207 29.41 -20.82 13.28
N ASP A 208 29.38 -21.16 11.97
CA ASP A 208 29.62 -20.22 10.87
C ASP A 208 28.39 -19.38 10.50
N TYR A 209 27.22 -19.64 11.12
CA TYR A 209 25.97 -18.95 10.75
C TYR A 209 25.92 -17.50 11.25
N TYR A 210 26.23 -17.22 12.52
CA TYR A 210 26.21 -15.87 13.09
C TYR A 210 27.18 -15.78 14.29
N SER A 211 28.11 -14.84 14.24
CA SER A 211 29.07 -14.59 15.33
C SER A 211 28.51 -13.60 16.34
N VAL A 212 28.14 -14.09 17.52
CA VAL A 212 27.72 -13.24 18.66
C VAL A 212 28.90 -12.42 19.20
N GLU A 213 30.12 -12.94 19.12
CA GLU A 213 31.34 -12.23 19.55
C GLU A 213 31.61 -11.02 18.66
N GLU A 214 31.47 -11.17 17.34
CA GLU A 214 31.74 -10.10 16.38
C GLU A 214 30.59 -9.09 16.32
N PHE A 215 29.34 -9.58 16.30
CA PHE A 215 28.17 -8.75 16.03
C PHE A 215 27.30 -8.43 17.25
N GLY A 216 27.63 -8.99 18.42
CA GLY A 216 26.79 -8.91 19.61
C GLY A 216 25.54 -9.79 19.49
N THR A 217 24.72 -9.79 20.54
CA THR A 217 23.42 -10.46 20.52
C THR A 217 22.50 -9.79 19.48
N PRO A 218 21.80 -10.52 18.61
CA PRO A 218 20.91 -9.91 17.62
C PRO A 218 19.85 -9.02 18.26
N ILE A 219 19.66 -7.81 17.73
CA ILE A 219 18.68 -6.84 18.24
C ILE A 219 18.95 -6.56 19.72
N ASN A 220 20.19 -6.23 20.06
CA ASN A 220 20.58 -5.83 21.40
C ASN A 220 20.13 -4.39 21.72
N ASP A 221 20.44 -3.92 22.92
CA ASP A 221 20.07 -2.57 23.35
C ASP A 221 20.75 -1.50 22.49
N LEU A 222 22.02 -1.69 22.08
CA LEU A 222 22.72 -0.75 21.19
C LEU A 222 22.05 -0.67 19.81
N ASP A 223 21.64 -1.81 19.24
CA ASP A 223 20.87 -1.88 17.99
C ASP A 223 19.54 -1.14 18.10
N SER A 224 18.87 -1.34 19.22
CA SER A 224 17.54 -0.77 19.46
C SER A 224 17.63 0.74 19.63
N ILE A 225 18.62 1.23 20.39
CA ILE A 225 18.93 2.67 20.52
C ILE A 225 19.32 3.26 19.17
N GLY A 226 20.21 2.60 18.42
CA GLY A 226 20.62 3.04 17.10
C GLY A 226 19.45 3.14 16.13
N THR A 227 18.58 2.13 16.12
CA THR A 227 17.38 2.11 15.28
C THR A 227 16.42 3.24 15.66
N ILE A 228 16.10 3.44 16.95
CA ILE A 228 15.29 4.59 17.39
C ILE A 228 15.95 5.92 17.00
N SER A 229 17.27 6.02 17.10
CA SER A 229 18.04 7.21 16.71
C SER A 229 17.90 7.50 15.20
N THR A 230 17.81 6.47 14.35
CA THR A 230 17.58 6.66 12.91
C THR A 230 16.21 7.28 12.59
N PHE A 231 15.19 7.03 13.40
CA PHE A 231 13.84 7.63 13.24
C PHE A 231 13.70 9.01 13.90
N SER A 232 14.56 9.29 14.88
CA SER A 232 14.56 10.51 15.69
C SER A 232 15.75 11.41 15.34
N ALA A 233 16.87 11.22 16.03
CA ALA A 233 18.09 12.03 15.97
C ALA A 233 18.61 12.24 14.54
N GLN A 234 18.77 11.16 13.77
CA GLN A 234 19.31 11.23 12.42
C GLN A 234 18.39 12.02 11.49
N LEU A 235 17.08 11.95 11.70
CA LEU A 235 16.13 12.76 10.96
C LEU A 235 16.34 14.25 11.24
N ILE A 236 16.49 14.60 12.53
CA ILE A 236 16.66 15.98 13.01
C ILE A 236 17.97 16.60 12.52
N TRP A 237 19.11 15.91 12.71
CA TRP A 237 20.43 16.52 12.55
C TRP A 237 21.17 16.15 11.26
N ILE A 238 20.71 15.15 10.53
CA ILE A 238 21.34 14.72 9.26
C ILE A 238 20.36 14.88 8.10
N ALA A 239 19.22 14.19 8.15
CA ALA A 239 18.36 14.06 6.97
C ALA A 239 17.60 15.34 6.60
N LEU A 240 17.07 16.08 7.57
CA LEU A 240 16.39 17.37 7.32
C LEU A 240 17.39 18.47 6.93
N PRO A 241 18.54 18.64 7.61
CA PRO A 241 19.57 19.60 7.21
C PRO A 241 20.13 19.35 5.81
N ALA A 242 20.34 18.09 5.40
CA ALA A 242 20.74 17.76 4.04
C ALA A 242 19.71 18.20 2.97
N GLN A 243 18.47 18.48 3.37
CA GLN A 243 17.41 19.02 2.53
C GLN A 243 17.17 20.53 2.73
N GLY A 244 18.01 21.20 3.54
CA GLY A 244 17.93 22.62 3.87
C GLY A 244 16.92 22.99 4.96
N ILE A 245 16.39 22.00 5.68
CA ILE A 245 15.40 22.20 6.74
C ILE A 245 16.09 22.12 8.10
N TYR A 246 15.86 23.16 8.92
CA TYR A 246 16.31 23.24 10.30
C TYR A 246 15.11 23.45 11.22
N MET A 247 14.94 22.51 12.15
CA MET A 247 13.87 22.52 13.14
C MET A 247 14.14 23.60 14.21
N ARG A 248 13.07 24.10 14.83
CA ARG A 248 13.17 24.94 16.03
C ARG A 248 13.45 24.06 17.25
N GLU A 249 14.08 24.61 18.28
CA GLU A 249 14.42 23.86 19.51
C GLU A 249 13.21 23.16 20.14
N ASN A 250 12.07 23.84 20.23
CA ASN A 250 10.84 23.24 20.75
C ASN A 250 10.31 22.09 19.88
N GLU A 251 10.48 22.16 18.55
CA GLU A 251 10.12 21.07 17.64
C GLU A 251 11.04 19.85 17.86
N ILE A 252 12.31 20.10 18.18
CA ILE A 252 13.30 19.06 18.48
C ILE A 252 12.95 18.37 19.80
N GLU A 253 12.72 19.14 20.86
CA GLU A 253 12.29 18.63 22.17
C GLU A 253 11.02 17.78 22.05
N ASP A 254 10.00 18.30 21.36
CA ASP A 254 8.72 17.60 21.16
C ASP A 254 8.89 16.29 20.36
N TYR A 255 9.75 16.27 19.33
CA TYR A 255 9.98 15.09 18.50
C TYR A 255 10.86 14.03 19.19
N VAL A 256 11.84 14.46 20.00
CA VAL A 256 12.64 13.56 20.86
C VAL A 256 11.74 12.89 21.90
N ALA A 257 10.85 13.64 22.56
CA ALA A 257 9.91 13.08 23.54
C ALA A 257 8.98 12.01 22.92
N LEU A 258 8.48 12.24 21.70
CA LEU A 258 7.70 11.24 20.95
C LEU A 258 8.47 9.93 20.78
N TRP A 259 9.71 9.99 20.31
CA TRP A 259 10.50 8.78 20.06
C TRP A 259 11.05 8.13 21.32
N ARG A 260 11.24 8.90 22.41
CA ARG A 260 11.49 8.35 23.74
C ARG A 260 10.31 7.50 24.23
N LEU A 261 9.07 7.94 23.98
CA LEU A 261 7.86 7.15 24.29
C LEU A 261 7.77 5.89 23.43
N VAL A 262 8.08 5.98 22.14
CA VAL A 262 8.11 4.79 21.28
C VAL A 262 9.19 3.80 21.75
N ALA A 263 10.38 4.29 22.12
CA ALA A 263 11.46 3.47 22.69
C ALA A 263 11.00 2.74 23.97
N TYR A 264 10.31 3.43 24.86
CA TYR A 264 9.74 2.83 26.08
C TYR A 264 8.82 1.65 25.78
N TYR A 265 7.85 1.82 24.87
CA TYR A 265 6.94 0.73 24.49
C TYR A 265 7.66 -0.44 23.81
N MET A 266 8.72 -0.15 23.05
CA MET A 266 9.56 -1.15 22.39
C MET A 266 10.56 -1.84 23.32
N GLY A 267 10.65 -1.46 24.60
CA GLY A 267 11.60 -2.02 25.56
C GLY A 267 13.04 -1.59 25.33
N THR A 268 13.25 -0.47 24.63
CA THR A 268 14.58 0.12 24.38
C THR A 268 14.99 1.05 25.53
N PRO A 269 16.26 1.07 25.98
CA PRO A 269 16.70 2.00 27.01
C PRO A 269 16.41 3.47 26.63
N THR A 270 15.82 4.22 27.56
CA THR A 270 15.31 5.58 27.27
C THR A 270 16.15 6.72 27.83
N ASP A 271 17.13 6.44 28.70
CA ASP A 271 17.91 7.48 29.40
C ASP A 271 18.77 8.29 28.43
N VAL A 272 19.35 7.62 27.43
CA VAL A 272 20.11 8.28 26.36
C VAL A 272 19.23 9.21 25.51
N LEU A 273 17.90 9.01 25.53
CA LEU A 273 16.91 9.81 24.79
C LEU A 273 16.24 10.89 25.67
N GLU A 274 16.75 11.15 26.88
CA GLU A 274 16.12 12.05 27.84
C GLU A 274 16.05 13.50 27.36
N THR A 275 17.11 13.97 26.71
CA THR A 275 17.22 15.35 26.21
C THR A 275 17.65 15.37 24.75
N PRO A 276 17.41 16.46 23.99
CA PRO A 276 17.97 16.61 22.66
C PRO A 276 19.51 16.46 22.62
N ALA A 277 20.22 16.98 23.63
CA ALA A 277 21.67 16.90 23.70
C ALA A 277 22.17 15.46 23.88
N SER A 278 21.59 14.71 24.83
CA SER A 278 21.94 13.29 25.04
C SER A 278 21.55 12.43 23.83
N THR A 279 20.39 12.71 23.23
CA THR A 279 19.88 12.00 22.03
C THR A 279 20.77 12.21 20.82
N LYS A 280 21.29 13.43 20.66
CA LYS A 280 22.25 13.75 19.62
C LYS A 280 23.59 13.08 19.88
N ALA A 281 24.09 13.14 21.11
CA ALA A 281 25.37 12.56 21.49
C ALA A 281 25.38 11.03 21.28
N ILE A 282 24.32 10.31 21.69
CA ILE A 282 24.25 8.85 21.48
C ILE A 282 24.17 8.47 20.00
N MET A 283 23.47 9.25 19.18
CA MET A 283 23.49 9.07 17.72
C MET A 283 24.91 9.24 17.18
N GLU A 284 25.59 10.31 17.56
CA GLU A 284 26.97 10.61 17.14
C GLU A 284 27.94 9.49 17.56
N SER A 285 27.85 9.03 18.81
CA SER A 285 28.61 7.90 19.35
C SER A 285 28.40 6.59 18.58
N ILE A 286 27.16 6.27 18.21
CA ILE A 286 26.86 5.06 17.44
C ILE A 286 27.35 5.20 15.99
N LEU A 287 27.19 6.37 15.37
CA LEU A 287 27.71 6.61 14.02
C LEU A 287 29.24 6.43 13.97
N ASP A 288 29.95 6.91 14.98
CA ASP A 288 31.41 6.78 15.08
C ASP A 288 31.85 5.32 15.25
N ALA A 289 31.21 4.59 16.17
CA ALA A 289 31.59 3.22 16.51
C ALA A 289 31.14 2.18 15.47
N ASP A 290 29.93 2.30 14.92
CA ASP A 290 29.27 1.21 14.20
C ASP A 290 29.11 1.44 12.68
N LEU A 291 29.27 2.67 12.16
CA LEU A 291 29.05 2.97 10.73
C LEU A 291 30.24 2.54 9.84
N LYS A 292 30.45 1.22 9.77
CA LYS A 292 31.54 0.53 9.06
C LYS A 292 30.94 -0.38 7.97
N PRO A 293 30.75 0.07 6.71
CA PRO A 293 30.08 -0.71 5.66
C PRO A 293 30.71 -2.08 5.37
N SER A 294 29.90 -3.13 5.24
CA SER A 294 30.31 -4.48 4.84
C SER A 294 29.86 -4.85 3.41
N ASN A 295 30.20 -6.05 2.93
CA ASN A 295 29.67 -6.54 1.65
C ASN A 295 28.13 -6.68 1.69
N SER A 296 27.57 -7.16 2.81
CA SER A 296 26.12 -7.21 3.04
C SER A 296 25.49 -5.81 2.95
N SER A 297 26.16 -4.77 3.48
CA SER A 297 25.68 -3.38 3.41
C SER A 297 25.45 -2.92 1.97
N LYS A 298 26.40 -3.22 1.08
CA LYS A 298 26.34 -2.86 -0.35
C LYS A 298 25.16 -3.52 -1.05
N VAL A 299 24.97 -4.82 -0.80
CA VAL A 299 23.86 -5.60 -1.38
C VAL A 299 22.51 -5.05 -0.95
N LEU A 300 22.32 -4.80 0.34
CA LEU A 300 21.05 -4.29 0.87
C LEU A 300 20.76 -2.86 0.38
N ALA A 301 21.77 -1.99 0.32
CA ALA A 301 21.61 -0.63 -0.23
C ALA A 301 21.18 -0.66 -1.70
N ALA A 302 21.78 -1.54 -2.51
CA ALA A 302 21.39 -1.73 -3.92
C ALA A 302 19.95 -2.26 -4.04
N ASN A 303 19.57 -3.24 -3.22
CA ASN A 303 18.24 -3.83 -3.22
C ASN A 303 17.15 -2.82 -2.83
N ILE A 304 17.42 -1.87 -1.92
CA ILE A 304 16.47 -0.79 -1.58
C ILE A 304 16.20 0.09 -2.80
N ILE A 305 17.24 0.54 -3.51
CA ILE A 305 17.08 1.35 -4.73
C ILE A 305 16.27 0.58 -5.78
N GLN A 306 16.59 -0.70 -5.99
CA GLN A 306 15.86 -1.55 -6.92
C GLN A 306 14.40 -1.77 -6.50
N ALA A 307 14.14 -1.93 -5.20
CA ALA A 307 12.80 -2.17 -4.69
C ALA A 307 11.89 -0.95 -4.83
N LEU A 308 12.44 0.25 -4.95
CA LEU A 308 11.72 1.52 -5.09
C LEU A 308 11.64 2.02 -6.55
N ALA A 309 12.63 1.69 -7.37
CA ALA A 309 12.71 2.15 -8.76
C ALA A 309 11.49 1.72 -9.58
N ASP A 310 10.94 2.65 -10.36
CA ASP A 310 9.84 2.43 -11.30
C ASP A 310 8.56 1.86 -10.69
N LYS A 311 8.39 2.00 -9.37
CA LYS A 311 7.20 1.54 -8.65
C LYS A 311 6.25 2.68 -8.31
N ALA A 312 4.97 2.34 -8.31
CA ALA A 312 3.90 3.21 -7.83
C ALA A 312 4.13 3.61 -6.35
N PRO A 313 3.61 4.76 -5.89
CA PRO A 313 2.75 5.70 -6.61
C PRO A 313 3.49 6.78 -7.39
N THR A 314 4.81 6.93 -7.20
CA THR A 314 5.57 8.05 -7.79
C THR A 314 6.50 7.66 -8.94
N TYR A 315 6.70 6.36 -9.21
CA TYR A 315 7.50 5.83 -10.31
C TYR A 315 8.87 6.54 -10.49
N PRO A 316 9.69 6.66 -9.43
CA PRO A 316 10.98 7.34 -9.52
C PRO A 316 11.99 6.49 -10.30
N SER A 317 12.84 7.11 -11.12
CA SER A 317 13.90 6.38 -11.80
C SER A 317 15.01 5.93 -10.83
N ALA A 318 15.68 4.82 -11.12
CA ALA A 318 16.82 4.36 -10.31
C ALA A 318 17.96 5.41 -10.24
N ASP A 319 18.18 6.16 -11.32
CA ASP A 319 19.19 7.23 -11.37
C ASP A 319 18.85 8.39 -10.42
N TYR A 320 17.57 8.77 -10.36
CA TYR A 320 17.05 9.75 -9.41
C TYR A 320 17.16 9.27 -7.96
N LEU A 321 16.84 8.00 -7.69
CA LEU A 321 16.97 7.42 -6.34
C LEU A 321 18.43 7.36 -5.87
N ARG A 322 19.36 7.00 -6.75
CA ARG A 322 20.81 7.08 -6.46
C ARG A 322 21.23 8.51 -6.13
N ALA A 323 20.73 9.50 -6.89
CA ALA A 323 21.04 10.90 -6.63
C ALA A 323 20.52 11.33 -5.26
N GLN A 324 19.32 10.88 -4.88
CA GLN A 324 18.72 11.15 -3.58
C GLN A 324 19.53 10.53 -2.44
N ALA A 325 19.95 9.27 -2.58
CA ALA A 325 20.79 8.58 -1.61
C ALA A 325 22.16 9.28 -1.43
N ARG A 326 22.82 9.64 -2.54
CA ARG A 326 24.11 10.34 -2.51
C ARG A 326 24.01 11.75 -1.94
N TRP A 327 22.91 12.44 -2.21
CA TRP A 327 22.66 13.78 -1.66
C TRP A 327 22.52 13.76 -0.14
N LEU A 328 21.80 12.77 0.41
CA LEU A 328 21.52 12.70 1.85
C LEU A 328 22.64 12.08 2.68
N ASN A 329 23.45 11.20 2.10
CA ASN A 329 24.52 10.48 2.82
C ASN A 329 25.93 11.00 2.51
N GLY A 330 26.06 11.92 1.55
CA GLY A 330 27.36 12.38 1.06
C GLY A 330 28.08 11.37 0.15
N SER A 331 29.12 11.85 -0.53
CA SER A 331 29.83 11.02 -1.52
C SER A 331 30.64 9.90 -0.89
N ARG A 332 31.32 10.15 0.24
CA ARG A 332 32.22 9.16 0.87
C ARG A 332 31.48 7.90 1.31
N LEU A 333 30.40 8.05 2.08
CA LEU A 333 29.60 6.91 2.53
C LEU A 333 28.93 6.19 1.35
N SER A 334 28.43 6.95 0.38
CA SER A 334 27.79 6.37 -0.80
C SER A 334 28.76 5.58 -1.69
N ASP A 335 30.01 6.03 -1.80
CA ASP A 335 31.06 5.31 -2.51
C ASP A 335 31.44 4.02 -1.76
N ALA A 336 31.51 4.06 -0.41
CA ALA A 336 31.74 2.87 0.41
C ALA A 336 30.60 1.84 0.34
N LEU A 337 29.36 2.30 0.15
CA LEU A 337 28.18 1.48 -0.13
C LEU A 337 28.06 1.06 -1.61
N GLU A 338 29.02 1.42 -2.46
CA GLU A 338 29.03 1.15 -3.91
C GLU A 338 27.80 1.67 -4.66
N ILE A 339 27.20 2.77 -4.18
CA ILE A 339 26.07 3.41 -4.85
C ILE A 339 26.59 4.17 -6.08
N PRO A 340 26.19 3.80 -7.31
CA PRO A 340 26.73 4.43 -8.52
C PRO A 340 26.44 5.93 -8.56
N LYS A 341 27.35 6.71 -9.15
CA LYS A 341 27.13 8.13 -9.44
C LYS A 341 25.95 8.30 -10.40
N SER A 342 25.16 9.35 -10.18
CA SER A 342 24.00 9.67 -11.00
C SER A 342 24.31 10.71 -12.07
N SER A 343 23.42 10.82 -13.06
CA SER A 343 23.50 11.91 -14.03
C SER A 343 23.37 13.28 -13.37
N TYR A 344 24.00 14.30 -13.97
CA TYR A 344 23.84 15.70 -13.52
C TYR A 344 22.38 16.15 -13.54
N LEU A 345 21.56 15.61 -14.44
CA LEU A 345 20.13 15.88 -14.48
C LEU A 345 19.44 15.42 -13.20
N SER A 346 19.64 14.16 -12.80
CA SER A 346 19.05 13.61 -11.57
C SER A 346 19.51 14.35 -10.31
N VAL A 347 20.79 14.72 -10.24
CA VAL A 347 21.32 15.57 -9.16
C VAL A 347 20.61 16.93 -9.13
N THR A 348 20.41 17.55 -10.30
CA THR A 348 19.68 18.82 -10.42
C THR A 348 18.22 18.66 -9.98
N LEU A 349 17.55 17.56 -10.34
CA LEU A 349 16.17 17.29 -9.92
C LEU A 349 16.04 17.10 -8.41
N VAL A 350 17.02 16.46 -7.76
CA VAL A 350 17.09 16.36 -6.30
C VAL A 350 17.27 17.73 -5.66
N MET A 351 18.19 18.55 -6.18
CA MET A 351 18.40 19.93 -5.72
C MET A 351 17.11 20.75 -5.82
N VAL A 352 16.43 20.71 -6.97
CA VAL A 352 15.15 21.41 -7.19
C VAL A 352 14.10 20.95 -6.20
N GLN A 353 13.97 19.64 -5.97
CA GLN A 353 13.07 19.11 -4.97
C GLN A 353 13.39 19.68 -3.58
N CYS A 354 14.65 19.65 -3.16
CA CYS A 354 15.04 20.15 -1.84
C CYS A 354 14.72 21.64 -1.69
N ILE A 355 15.00 22.46 -2.71
CA ILE A 355 14.65 23.89 -2.72
C ILE A 355 13.14 24.10 -2.55
N VAL A 356 12.32 23.35 -3.30
CA VAL A 356 10.85 23.46 -3.25
C VAL A 356 10.31 23.02 -1.90
N ILE A 357 10.79 21.89 -1.38
CA ILE A 357 10.39 21.36 -0.07
C ILE A 357 10.81 22.33 1.03
N CYS A 358 12.04 22.84 0.99
CA CYS A 358 12.56 23.82 1.94
C CYS A 358 11.74 25.12 1.92
N ALA A 359 11.56 25.72 0.75
CA ALA A 359 10.78 26.94 0.59
C ALA A 359 9.34 26.77 1.06
N SER A 360 8.66 25.69 0.63
CA SER A 360 7.29 25.41 1.06
C SER A 360 7.20 25.19 2.57
N SER A 361 8.10 24.42 3.17
CA SER A 361 8.12 24.15 4.62
C SER A 361 8.24 25.45 5.43
N TYR A 362 9.15 26.35 5.05
CA TYR A 362 9.28 27.64 5.75
C TYR A 362 8.11 28.59 5.49
N ILE A 363 7.51 28.58 4.30
CA ILE A 363 6.30 29.38 3.99
C ILE A 363 5.12 28.92 4.85
N TYR A 364 4.81 27.61 4.83
CA TYR A 364 3.73 27.03 5.64
C TYR A 364 3.97 27.29 7.12
N ARG A 365 5.18 27.01 7.63
CA ARG A 365 5.56 27.21 9.04
C ARG A 365 5.48 28.67 9.51
N SER A 366 5.56 29.64 8.59
CA SER A 366 5.49 31.07 8.93
C SER A 366 4.05 31.57 9.09
N ILE A 367 3.04 30.81 8.65
CA ILE A 367 1.63 31.23 8.66
C ILE A 367 0.82 30.15 9.41
N PRO A 368 0.40 30.38 10.68
CA PRO A 368 -0.18 29.35 11.54
C PRO A 368 -1.40 28.60 10.97
N ILE A 369 -2.25 29.28 10.19
CA ILE A 369 -3.41 28.66 9.54
C ILE A 369 -2.96 27.69 8.44
N LEU A 370 -1.97 28.09 7.64
CA LEU A 370 -1.44 27.26 6.56
C LEU A 370 -0.61 26.10 7.12
N ASP A 371 0.14 26.31 8.21
CA ASP A 371 0.87 25.25 8.91
C ASP A 371 -0.09 24.14 9.39
N ARG A 372 -1.15 24.51 10.12
CA ARG A 372 -2.16 23.55 10.60
C ARG A 372 -2.85 22.82 9.46
N TRP A 373 -3.26 23.54 8.42
CA TRP A 373 -3.86 22.92 7.24
C TRP A 373 -2.90 21.93 6.57
N LYS A 374 -1.63 22.30 6.41
CA LYS A 374 -0.61 21.46 5.77
C LYS A 374 -0.35 20.19 6.57
N ILE A 375 -0.27 20.29 7.90
CA ILE A 375 -0.11 19.16 8.82
C ILE A 375 -1.28 18.18 8.66
N GLU A 376 -2.52 18.66 8.75
CA GLU A 376 -3.71 17.82 8.61
C GLU A 376 -3.82 17.19 7.22
N TYR A 377 -3.55 17.97 6.17
CA TYR A 377 -3.53 17.47 4.81
C TYR A 377 -2.48 16.37 4.62
N MET A 378 -1.25 16.59 5.09
CA MET A 378 -0.17 15.59 4.96
C MET A 378 -0.44 14.35 5.79
N ARG A 379 -1.01 14.50 6.99
CA ARG A 379 -1.43 13.39 7.85
C ARG A 379 -2.41 12.48 7.13
N LYS A 380 -3.52 13.05 6.66
CA LYS A 380 -4.56 12.31 5.91
C LYS A 380 -4.00 11.71 4.62
N ARG A 381 -3.22 12.47 3.86
CA ARG A 381 -2.68 12.01 2.57
C ARG A 381 -1.69 10.85 2.72
N LEU A 382 -0.72 10.97 3.64
CA LEU A 382 0.28 9.91 3.84
C LEU A 382 -0.40 8.64 4.36
N PHE A 383 -1.31 8.78 5.32
CA PHE A 383 -2.09 7.65 5.83
C PHE A 383 -2.89 7.00 4.69
N TYR A 384 -3.71 7.76 3.96
CA TYR A 384 -4.51 7.23 2.85
C TYR A 384 -3.64 6.53 1.80
N VAL A 385 -2.64 7.20 1.23
CA VAL A 385 -1.85 6.66 0.11
C VAL A 385 -1.09 5.39 0.49
N LEU A 386 -0.55 5.31 1.71
CA LEU A 386 0.33 4.23 2.13
C LEU A 386 -0.41 3.10 2.86
N MET A 387 -1.46 3.42 3.62
CA MET A 387 -2.27 2.45 4.36
C MET A 387 -3.45 1.92 3.53
N GLU A 388 -4.21 2.81 2.90
CA GLU A 388 -5.53 2.48 2.30
C GLU A 388 -5.48 2.35 0.78
N GLY A 389 -4.58 3.08 0.13
CA GLY A 389 -4.50 3.19 -1.32
C GLY A 389 -4.14 1.89 -2.03
N LYS A 390 -4.55 1.79 -3.31
CA LYS A 390 -4.34 0.65 -4.23
C LYS A 390 -2.88 0.17 -4.31
N HIS A 391 -1.93 1.09 -4.17
CA HIS A 391 -0.49 0.81 -4.26
C HIS A 391 0.24 0.77 -2.89
N GLY A 392 -0.48 1.04 -1.80
CA GLY A 392 -0.03 0.85 -0.43
C GLY A 392 -0.51 -0.50 0.11
N MET A 393 -0.99 -0.51 1.36
CA MET A 393 -1.45 -1.73 2.03
C MET A 393 -2.91 -2.11 1.77
N LYS A 394 -3.65 -1.35 0.96
CA LYS A 394 -5.05 -1.65 0.58
C LYS A 394 -5.98 -1.86 1.79
N GLY A 395 -5.75 -1.11 2.88
CA GLY A 395 -6.49 -1.22 4.14
C GLY A 395 -6.14 -2.46 4.98
N LYS A 396 -5.26 -3.36 4.50
CA LYS A 396 -4.81 -4.53 5.24
C LYS A 396 -3.67 -4.15 6.18
N LYS A 397 -3.98 -3.88 7.45
CA LYS A 397 -2.97 -3.63 8.49
C LYS A 397 -2.16 -4.92 8.74
N THR A 398 -0.83 -4.84 8.66
CA THR A 398 0.04 -5.94 9.11
C THR A 398 -0.10 -6.11 10.63
N LYS A 399 -0.04 -7.37 11.07
CA LYS A 399 0.07 -7.73 12.50
C LYS A 399 1.52 -8.01 12.91
N PHE A 400 2.48 -7.62 12.07
CA PHE A 400 3.92 -7.81 12.29
C PHE A 400 4.29 -9.27 12.61
N GLU A 401 3.66 -10.21 11.91
CA GLU A 401 4.02 -11.62 12.01
C GLU A 401 5.43 -11.85 11.48
N LEU A 402 6.11 -12.89 11.97
CA LEU A 402 7.39 -13.35 11.41
C LEU A 402 7.15 -14.00 10.03
N GLN A 403 7.03 -13.16 9.00
CA GLN A 403 6.88 -13.58 7.61
C GLN A 403 8.21 -14.02 7.00
N TYR A 404 9.30 -13.34 7.39
CA TYR A 404 10.66 -13.54 6.90
C TYR A 404 11.45 -14.33 7.93
N ILE A 405 11.37 -15.65 7.83
CA ILE A 405 11.93 -16.58 8.83
C ILE A 405 13.41 -16.83 8.51
N PRO A 406 14.34 -16.58 9.46
CA PRO A 406 15.73 -16.94 9.26
C PRO A 406 15.93 -18.43 8.95
N GLY A 407 16.78 -18.69 7.97
CA GLY A 407 17.07 -20.01 7.41
C GLY A 407 18.51 -20.10 6.92
N PHE A 408 19.07 -21.31 6.80
CA PHE A 408 20.47 -21.49 6.40
C PHE A 408 20.73 -21.08 4.94
N ASN A 409 19.69 -21.12 4.11
CA ASN A 409 19.72 -20.64 2.72
C ASN A 409 19.07 -19.26 2.57
N THR A 410 18.75 -18.60 3.69
CA THR A 410 18.04 -17.31 3.72
C THR A 410 19.06 -16.20 3.92
N VAL A 411 19.87 -15.95 2.88
CA VAL A 411 20.70 -14.74 2.80
C VAL A 411 20.08 -13.83 1.75
N THR A 412 20.03 -12.54 2.03
CA THR A 412 19.50 -11.56 1.06
C THR A 412 20.40 -11.54 -0.18
N GLU A 413 19.93 -12.14 -1.27
CA GLU A 413 20.64 -12.18 -2.54
C GLU A 413 20.64 -10.81 -3.24
N GLN A 414 21.68 -10.56 -4.04
CA GLN A 414 21.80 -9.37 -4.86
C GLN A 414 20.87 -9.47 -6.09
N GLY A 415 20.01 -8.48 -6.30
CA GLY A 415 19.17 -8.43 -7.49
C GLY A 415 19.91 -7.96 -8.75
N GLU A 416 19.46 -8.42 -9.92
CA GLU A 416 19.94 -7.91 -11.20
C GLU A 416 19.53 -6.44 -11.41
N VAL A 417 20.49 -5.57 -11.69
CA VAL A 417 20.25 -4.13 -11.87
C VAL A 417 19.51 -3.89 -13.19
N ALA A 418 18.28 -3.39 -13.10
CA ALA A 418 17.61 -2.82 -14.26
C ALA A 418 18.40 -1.60 -14.75
N ARG A 419 19.00 -1.71 -15.95
CA ARG A 419 19.61 -0.60 -16.66
C ARG A 419 18.52 0.12 -17.46
N GLY A 420 18.08 1.28 -16.98
CA GLY A 420 17.17 2.13 -17.75
C GLY A 420 16.82 3.43 -17.02
N LEU A 421 16.92 4.55 -17.73
CA LEU A 421 16.23 5.78 -17.37
C LEU A 421 14.76 5.61 -17.76
N SER A 422 13.83 5.63 -16.80
CA SER A 422 12.39 5.62 -17.06
C SER A 422 11.83 7.03 -17.34
N ILE A 423 12.60 7.85 -18.05
CA ILE A 423 12.12 9.14 -18.52
C ILE A 423 11.02 8.87 -19.55
N GLY A 424 9.78 9.25 -19.25
CA GLY A 424 8.66 9.16 -20.22
C GLY A 424 7.38 8.48 -19.73
N LYS A 425 7.35 7.84 -18.55
CA LYS A 425 6.08 7.38 -17.96
C LYS A 425 5.27 8.58 -17.45
N ALA A 426 4.04 8.74 -17.93
CA ALA A 426 3.14 9.79 -17.46
C ALA A 426 2.92 9.67 -15.93
N GLY A 427 3.22 10.74 -15.19
CA GLY A 427 3.09 10.78 -13.72
C GLY A 427 4.34 10.40 -12.91
N SER A 428 5.50 10.14 -13.54
CA SER A 428 6.74 9.88 -12.79
C SER A 428 7.25 11.09 -12.00
N ARG A 429 7.90 10.83 -10.86
CA ARG A 429 8.50 11.85 -9.97
C ARG A 429 9.52 12.70 -10.72
N ASP A 430 10.32 12.07 -11.57
CA ASP A 430 11.29 12.70 -12.45
C ASP A 430 10.61 13.71 -13.38
N THR A 431 9.52 13.31 -14.05
CA THR A 431 8.74 14.19 -14.96
C THR A 431 8.14 15.38 -14.20
N ARG A 432 7.58 15.15 -13.01
CA ARG A 432 7.07 16.23 -12.15
C ARG A 432 8.16 17.24 -11.80
N ASN A 433 9.33 16.76 -11.37
CA ASN A 433 10.43 17.64 -10.97
C ASN A 433 11.04 18.37 -12.19
N LEU A 434 11.07 17.74 -13.37
CA LEU A 434 11.45 18.39 -14.63
C LEU A 434 10.49 19.53 -15.01
N ILE A 435 9.18 19.33 -14.87
CA ILE A 435 8.18 20.39 -15.10
C ILE A 435 8.42 21.56 -14.15
N ILE A 436 8.64 21.29 -12.86
CA ILE A 436 8.92 22.32 -11.86
C ILE A 436 10.21 23.09 -12.20
N LEU A 437 11.28 22.38 -12.58
CA LEU A 437 12.52 23.00 -13.03
C LEU A 437 12.28 23.91 -14.24
N GLY A 438 11.51 23.46 -15.23
CA GLY A 438 11.12 24.27 -16.39
C GLY A 438 10.40 25.56 -15.99
N VAL A 439 9.43 25.47 -15.07
CA VAL A 439 8.72 26.66 -14.53
C VAL A 439 9.68 27.61 -13.82
N LEU A 440 10.60 27.10 -13.00
CA LEU A 440 11.58 27.94 -12.29
C LEU A 440 12.55 28.65 -13.27
N ILE A 441 13.01 27.97 -14.30
CA ILE A 441 13.87 28.55 -15.34
C ILE A 441 13.13 29.68 -16.07
N VAL A 442 11.84 29.49 -16.39
CA VAL A 442 11.01 30.54 -17.00
C VAL A 442 10.91 31.75 -16.09
N ILE A 443 10.57 31.56 -14.80
CA ILE A 443 10.48 32.64 -13.81
C ILE A 443 11.80 33.42 -13.71
N LEU A 444 12.94 32.71 -13.61
CA LEU A 444 14.26 33.32 -13.50
C LEU A 444 14.70 34.01 -14.79
N GLY A 445 14.36 33.46 -15.96
CA GLY A 445 14.63 34.05 -17.27
C GLY A 445 13.92 35.39 -17.45
N PHE A 446 12.65 35.47 -17.04
CA PHE A 446 11.90 36.73 -17.02
C PHE A 446 12.51 37.77 -16.07
N ALA A 447 12.96 37.35 -14.88
CA ALA A 447 13.65 38.25 -13.94
C ALA A 447 14.99 38.76 -14.48
N ARG A 448 15.74 37.94 -15.24
CA ARG A 448 17.05 38.31 -15.82
C ARG A 448 16.93 39.22 -17.04
N MET A 449 15.92 39.02 -17.90
CA MET A 449 15.61 39.94 -19.01
C MET A 449 15.24 41.35 -18.52
N GLN A 450 14.56 41.46 -17.37
CA GLN A 450 14.30 42.75 -16.73
C GLN A 450 15.56 43.44 -16.17
N SER A 451 16.59 42.68 -15.82
CA SER A 451 17.88 43.23 -15.38
C SER A 451 18.78 43.66 -16.54
N ALA A 452 18.69 42.99 -17.70
CA ALA A 452 19.55 43.25 -18.86
C ALA A 452 19.12 44.49 -19.67
N SER A 453 17.85 44.90 -19.64
CA SER A 453 17.39 46.13 -20.31
C SER A 453 17.87 47.44 -19.63
N ARG A 454 18.83 47.35 -18.69
CA ARG A 454 19.29 48.44 -17.83
C ARG A 454 20.73 48.89 -18.09
N GLY A 455 21.36 48.41 -19.16
CA GLY A 455 22.71 48.82 -19.53
C GLY A 455 22.96 48.71 -21.02
N ASP A 456 22.50 49.69 -21.79
CA ASP A 456 23.30 50.15 -22.93
C ASP A 456 22.94 51.59 -23.32
N GLY A 457 23.95 52.42 -23.48
CA GLY A 457 23.81 53.87 -23.60
C GLY A 457 25.12 54.59 -23.84
N SER A 458 25.81 54.22 -24.92
CA SER A 458 26.56 55.07 -25.87
C SER A 458 27.55 56.11 -25.32
N SER A 459 28.82 55.86 -25.65
CA SER A 459 29.90 56.83 -25.79
C SER A 459 29.72 57.67 -27.08
N SER A 460 29.75 59.01 -26.98
CA SER A 460 30.14 59.89 -28.08
C SER A 460 30.85 61.14 -27.58
N GLU A 461 32.01 61.43 -28.17
CA GLU A 461 32.81 62.65 -27.95
C GLU A 461 32.07 63.93 -28.36
N ARG A 462 32.29 65.02 -27.61
CA ARG A 462 32.46 66.38 -28.18
C ARG A 462 33.26 67.28 -27.22
N LYS A 463 34.21 68.00 -27.82
CA LYS A 463 35.05 69.07 -27.25
C LYS A 463 34.22 70.29 -26.81
N GLY A 464 34.73 71.01 -25.82
CA GLY A 464 34.37 72.40 -25.52
C GLY A 464 34.81 72.76 -24.11
N GLY A 465 35.54 73.87 -23.95
CA GLY A 465 36.16 74.25 -22.69
C GLY A 465 35.25 75.03 -21.74
N GLU A 466 35.94 75.59 -20.74
CA GLU A 466 35.53 76.58 -19.75
C GLU A 466 34.85 76.11 -18.47
N VAL A 467 35.42 76.65 -17.40
CA VAL A 467 35.18 76.44 -16.00
C VAL A 467 34.12 77.44 -15.58
N GLU A 468 32.98 76.96 -15.07
CA GLU A 468 32.08 77.81 -14.29
C GLU A 468 31.54 77.02 -13.10
N GLN A 469 31.80 77.55 -11.90
CA GLN A 469 31.31 77.04 -10.63
C GLN A 469 29.80 77.27 -10.54
N VAL A 470 29.03 76.20 -10.31
CA VAL A 470 27.66 76.28 -9.79
C VAL A 470 27.51 75.31 -8.63
N GLU A 471 27.07 75.85 -7.49
CA GLU A 471 26.76 75.14 -6.25
C GLU A 471 25.76 74.01 -6.46
N GLY A 472 26.17 72.78 -6.17
CA GLY A 472 25.33 71.58 -6.24
C GLY A 472 24.95 71.05 -4.86
N ARG A 473 23.68 71.23 -4.49
CA ARG A 473 22.99 70.54 -3.38
C ARG A 473 23.35 69.04 -3.34
N TYR A 474 23.70 68.55 -2.15
CA TYR A 474 23.85 67.11 -1.86
C TYR A 474 22.52 66.37 -2.10
N GLU A 475 22.33 65.79 -3.29
CA GLU A 475 21.32 64.74 -3.50
C GLU A 475 21.90 63.38 -3.07
N LYS A 476 21.32 62.81 -2.00
CA LYS A 476 21.57 61.41 -1.60
C LYS A 476 21.23 60.49 -2.77
N LYS A 477 22.24 59.86 -3.37
CA LYS A 477 22.05 58.77 -4.35
C LYS A 477 21.08 57.73 -3.75
N PRO A 478 19.96 57.41 -4.42
CA PRO A 478 18.99 56.47 -3.87
C PRO A 478 19.62 55.08 -3.74
N THR A 479 19.43 54.47 -2.58
CA THR A 479 19.84 53.09 -2.29
C THR A 479 19.20 52.13 -3.30
N PHE A 480 19.84 50.97 -3.52
CA PHE A 480 19.40 49.95 -4.49
C PHE A 480 17.89 49.63 -4.38
N GLY A 481 17.37 49.55 -3.15
CA GLY A 481 15.93 49.35 -2.88
C GLY A 481 15.02 50.47 -3.38
N GLY A 482 15.45 51.74 -3.34
CA GLY A 482 14.68 52.89 -3.85
C GLY A 482 14.56 52.89 -5.38
N LYS A 483 15.60 52.43 -6.08
CA LYS A 483 15.61 52.27 -7.55
C LYS A 483 14.75 51.11 -8.04
N VAL A 484 14.53 50.08 -7.20
CA VAL A 484 13.60 48.98 -7.47
C VAL A 484 12.15 49.43 -7.25
N LYS A 485 11.87 50.16 -6.17
CA LYS A 485 10.53 50.69 -5.87
C LYS A 485 9.99 51.64 -6.95
N ASN A 486 10.84 52.56 -7.45
CA ASN A 486 10.45 53.47 -8.53
C ASN A 486 10.30 52.77 -9.90
N HIS A 487 10.97 51.65 -10.12
CA HIS A 487 10.83 50.84 -11.34
C HIS A 487 9.48 50.11 -11.38
N TYR A 488 9.10 49.42 -10.30
CA TYR A 488 7.80 48.77 -10.18
C TYR A 488 6.64 49.78 -10.26
N LYS A 489 6.83 51.02 -9.76
CA LYS A 489 5.82 52.08 -9.87
C LYS A 489 5.70 52.66 -11.29
N ARG A 490 6.77 52.65 -12.09
CA ARG A 490 6.80 53.20 -13.46
C ARG A 490 6.36 52.20 -14.55
N PHE A 491 6.61 50.90 -14.35
CA PHE A 491 6.36 49.84 -15.34
C PHE A 491 5.35 48.78 -14.85
N TRP A 492 4.51 49.11 -13.87
CA TRP A 492 3.52 48.18 -13.30
C TRP A 492 2.62 47.54 -14.38
N TRP A 493 2.25 48.29 -15.42
CA TRP A 493 1.42 47.82 -16.52
C TRP A 493 2.14 46.78 -17.41
N ALA A 494 3.44 46.91 -17.62
CA ALA A 494 4.21 45.94 -18.40
C ALA A 494 4.41 44.62 -17.64
N HIS A 495 4.58 44.70 -16.30
CA HIS A 495 4.59 43.53 -15.43
C HIS A 495 3.22 42.85 -15.39
N LEU A 496 2.14 43.64 -15.37
CA LEU A 496 0.78 43.13 -15.44
C LEU A 496 0.52 42.43 -16.79
N ILE A 497 0.94 43.00 -17.92
CA ILE A 497 0.81 42.37 -19.24
C ILE A 497 1.63 41.09 -19.32
N ALA A 498 2.88 41.08 -18.88
CA ALA A 498 3.73 39.88 -18.88
C ALA A 498 3.18 38.79 -17.94
N PHE A 499 2.66 39.17 -16.77
CA PHE A 499 1.97 38.27 -15.85
C PHE A 499 0.71 37.70 -16.50
N CYS A 500 -0.13 38.53 -17.13
CA CYS A 500 -1.33 38.07 -17.83
C CYS A 500 -1.00 37.15 -19.00
N ALA A 501 0.04 37.46 -19.80
CA ALA A 501 0.48 36.63 -20.91
C ALA A 501 1.05 35.29 -20.42
N GLY A 502 1.90 35.30 -19.39
CA GLY A 502 2.43 34.09 -18.76
C GLY A 502 1.32 33.25 -18.13
N PHE A 503 0.39 33.87 -17.40
CA PHE A 503 -0.80 33.22 -16.86
C PHE A 503 -1.64 32.60 -17.96
N LEU A 504 -1.88 33.31 -19.07
CA LEU A 504 -2.63 32.81 -20.21
C LEU A 504 -1.96 31.58 -20.84
N ILE A 505 -0.64 31.63 -21.08
CA ILE A 505 0.10 30.47 -21.63
C ILE A 505 -0.01 29.27 -20.70
N VAL A 506 0.21 29.46 -19.40
CA VAL A 506 0.08 28.39 -18.40
C VAL A 506 -1.35 27.85 -18.35
N ALA A 507 -2.36 28.72 -18.35
CA ALA A 507 -3.76 28.33 -18.37
C ALA A 507 -4.11 27.52 -19.63
N LEU A 508 -3.66 27.96 -20.81
CA LEU A 508 -3.87 27.23 -22.07
C LEU A 508 -3.16 25.86 -22.06
N CYS A 509 -1.93 25.77 -21.55
CA CYS A 509 -1.24 24.50 -21.39
C CYS A 509 -1.96 23.56 -20.41
N LEU A 510 -2.45 24.08 -19.28
CA LEU A 510 -3.23 23.29 -18.32
C LEU A 510 -4.53 22.78 -18.95
N VAL A 511 -5.26 23.64 -19.68
CA VAL A 511 -6.55 23.29 -20.29
C VAL A 511 -6.37 22.33 -21.48
N TYR A 512 -5.46 22.59 -22.40
CA TYR A 512 -5.39 21.82 -23.66
C TYR A 512 -4.38 20.68 -23.65
N VAL A 513 -3.39 20.69 -22.76
CA VAL A 513 -2.35 19.63 -22.70
C VAL A 513 -2.48 18.76 -21.46
N ALA A 514 -2.71 19.34 -20.28
CA ALA A 514 -2.80 18.58 -19.04
C ALA A 514 -4.20 17.98 -18.82
N MET A 515 -5.27 18.75 -19.06
CA MET A 515 -6.64 18.33 -18.77
C MET A 515 -7.07 17.03 -19.49
N PRO A 516 -6.80 16.80 -20.79
CA PRO A 516 -7.18 15.53 -21.43
C PRO A 516 -6.53 14.32 -20.75
N LYS A 517 -5.29 14.47 -20.28
CA LYS A 517 -4.56 13.41 -19.56
C LYS A 517 -5.11 13.18 -18.15
N ILE A 518 -5.50 14.26 -17.46
CA ILE A 518 -6.13 14.18 -16.13
C ILE A 518 -7.51 13.52 -16.26
N ALA A 519 -8.29 13.91 -17.27
CA ALA A 519 -9.60 13.32 -17.57
C ALA A 519 -9.49 11.82 -17.83
N GLN A 520 -8.57 11.38 -18.70
CA GLN A 520 -8.34 9.96 -18.96
C GLN A 520 -7.88 9.22 -17.70
N LYS A 521 -6.92 9.78 -16.96
CA LYS A 521 -6.44 9.18 -15.70
C LYS A 521 -7.54 9.03 -14.66
N GLY A 522 -8.47 9.99 -14.56
CA GLY A 522 -9.62 9.91 -13.66
C GLY A 522 -10.56 8.75 -13.99
N ILE A 523 -10.70 8.41 -15.27
CA ILE A 523 -11.44 7.22 -15.73
C ILE A 523 -10.66 5.94 -15.42
N ASP A 524 -9.36 5.92 -15.69
CA ASP A 524 -8.49 4.74 -15.48
C ASP A 524 -8.33 4.38 -13.99
N ASP A 525 -8.34 5.39 -13.11
CA ASP A 525 -8.19 5.23 -11.66
C ASP A 525 -9.52 4.89 -10.96
N ALA A 526 -10.67 5.14 -11.61
CA ALA A 526 -11.98 4.83 -11.05
C ALA A 526 -12.18 3.32 -10.85
N THR A 527 -12.88 2.93 -9.78
CA THR A 527 -13.18 1.53 -9.49
C THR A 527 -14.68 1.30 -9.47
N LEU A 528 -15.12 0.09 -9.84
CA LEU A 528 -16.52 -0.30 -9.87
C LEU A 528 -16.76 -1.45 -8.91
N SER A 529 -17.78 -1.30 -8.06
CA SER A 529 -18.28 -2.36 -7.20
C SER A 529 -19.73 -2.65 -7.56
N TYR A 530 -20.08 -3.92 -7.69
CA TYR A 530 -21.41 -4.35 -8.11
C TYR A 530 -22.19 -4.83 -6.89
N THR A 531 -23.37 -4.27 -6.71
CA THR A 531 -24.30 -4.68 -5.65
C THR A 531 -25.35 -5.67 -6.18
N SER A 532 -25.69 -5.57 -7.46
CA SER A 532 -26.65 -6.45 -8.12
C SER A 532 -26.35 -6.55 -9.62
N LEU A 533 -26.38 -7.78 -10.14
CA LEU A 533 -26.24 -8.11 -11.56
C LEU A 533 -27.31 -9.14 -11.93
N LYS A 534 -28.23 -8.79 -12.82
CA LYS A 534 -29.36 -9.65 -13.18
C LYS A 534 -29.36 -9.94 -14.67
N PHE A 535 -29.39 -11.22 -15.00
CA PHE A 535 -29.53 -11.75 -16.35
C PHE A 535 -30.87 -12.49 -16.44
N MET A 536 -31.87 -11.81 -17.00
CA MET A 536 -33.27 -12.24 -17.02
C MET A 536 -33.75 -12.43 -18.46
N LYS A 537 -34.87 -13.14 -18.65
CA LYS A 537 -35.49 -13.36 -19.96
C LYS A 537 -34.47 -13.81 -21.04
N PRO A 538 -33.69 -14.86 -20.78
CA PRO A 538 -32.70 -15.36 -21.73
C PRO A 538 -33.34 -15.84 -23.04
N SER A 539 -32.66 -15.62 -24.16
CA SER A 539 -32.92 -16.23 -25.46
C SER A 539 -31.60 -16.71 -26.09
N LEU A 540 -31.64 -17.23 -27.31
CA LEU A 540 -30.43 -17.66 -28.04
C LEU A 540 -29.60 -16.47 -28.57
N ASP A 541 -30.22 -15.31 -28.74
CA ASP A 541 -29.65 -14.12 -29.37
C ASP A 541 -29.54 -12.93 -28.41
N SER A 542 -30.17 -12.97 -27.24
CA SER A 542 -30.17 -11.86 -26.29
C SER A 542 -30.52 -12.28 -24.87
N LEU A 543 -30.33 -11.36 -23.94
CA LEU A 543 -30.86 -11.45 -22.58
C LEU A 543 -31.20 -10.04 -22.08
N THR A 544 -31.92 -9.95 -20.97
CA THR A 544 -32.20 -8.68 -20.28
C THR A 544 -31.21 -8.49 -19.14
N LEU A 545 -30.40 -7.44 -19.22
CA LEU A 545 -29.39 -7.07 -18.24
C LEU A 545 -29.93 -5.96 -17.33
N SER A 546 -29.82 -6.15 -16.02
CA SER A 546 -29.91 -5.06 -15.04
C SER A 546 -28.67 -5.03 -14.15
N VAL A 547 -28.18 -3.82 -13.86
CA VAL A 547 -26.94 -3.59 -13.12
C VAL A 547 -27.16 -2.50 -12.09
N ASP A 548 -26.81 -2.78 -10.85
CA ASP A 548 -26.67 -1.78 -9.79
C ASP A 548 -25.20 -1.75 -9.34
N ALA A 549 -24.51 -0.67 -9.68
CA ALA A 549 -23.08 -0.51 -9.41
C ALA A 549 -22.79 0.81 -8.70
N VAL A 550 -21.76 0.80 -7.86
CA VAL A 550 -21.18 1.99 -7.25
C VAL A 550 -19.80 2.18 -7.85
N GLN A 551 -19.62 3.29 -8.54
CA GLN A 551 -18.33 3.74 -9.04
C GLN A 551 -17.69 4.65 -8.01
N HIS A 552 -16.48 4.30 -7.56
CA HIS A 552 -15.68 5.10 -6.65
C HIS A 552 -14.58 5.84 -7.42
N SER A 553 -14.39 7.13 -7.14
CA SER A 553 -13.31 7.95 -7.66
C SER A 553 -12.79 8.95 -6.64
N ASP A 554 -11.48 8.91 -6.42
CA ASP A 554 -10.75 9.91 -5.61
C ASP A 554 -10.63 11.28 -6.29
N SER A 555 -11.05 11.39 -7.55
CA SER A 555 -11.03 12.65 -8.27
C SER A 555 -12.00 13.64 -7.61
N PRO A 556 -11.56 14.85 -7.21
CA PRO A 556 -12.46 15.88 -6.72
C PRO A 556 -13.31 16.51 -7.84
N PHE A 557 -13.00 16.19 -9.11
CA PHE A 557 -13.76 16.66 -10.27
C PHE A 557 -14.98 15.79 -10.49
N THR A 558 -16.11 16.43 -10.79
CA THR A 558 -17.41 15.80 -11.03
C THR A 558 -17.85 15.94 -12.50
N PRO A 559 -17.19 15.23 -13.44
CA PRO A 559 -17.50 15.35 -14.86
C PRO A 559 -18.80 14.63 -15.25
N THR A 560 -19.35 14.98 -16.40
CA THR A 560 -20.44 14.24 -17.05
C THR A 560 -19.89 13.48 -18.25
N LEU A 561 -20.12 12.18 -18.30
CA LEU A 561 -19.83 11.31 -19.44
C LEU A 561 -21.10 11.18 -20.30
N ASP A 562 -20.97 11.39 -21.60
CA ASP A 562 -22.04 11.12 -22.56
C ASP A 562 -22.38 9.61 -22.55
N ALA A 563 -23.63 9.29 -22.89
CA ALA A 563 -24.03 7.89 -23.09
C ALA A 563 -23.17 7.23 -24.19
N PHE A 564 -22.80 5.97 -23.99
CA PHE A 564 -21.89 5.24 -24.88
C PHE A 564 -22.06 3.73 -24.79
N ASN A 565 -21.60 3.01 -25.81
CA ASN A 565 -21.61 1.55 -25.80
C ASN A 565 -20.27 1.00 -25.31
N VAL A 566 -20.34 -0.08 -24.54
CA VAL A 566 -19.20 -0.81 -24.00
C VAL A 566 -19.24 -2.25 -24.48
N SER A 567 -18.18 -2.71 -25.13
CA SER A 567 -17.98 -4.09 -25.52
C SER A 567 -17.44 -4.90 -24.34
N MET A 568 -18.05 -6.05 -24.05
CA MET A 568 -17.60 -6.99 -23.04
C MET A 568 -16.85 -8.15 -23.68
N HIS A 569 -15.63 -8.40 -23.22
CA HIS A 569 -14.76 -9.48 -23.68
C HIS A 569 -14.48 -10.45 -22.54
N LEU A 570 -14.42 -11.74 -22.87
CA LEU A 570 -14.01 -12.77 -21.91
C LEU A 570 -12.51 -12.68 -21.65
N VAL A 571 -12.10 -12.83 -20.39
CA VAL A 571 -10.70 -13.05 -20.02
C VAL A 571 -10.54 -14.51 -19.60
N THR A 572 -9.59 -15.22 -20.22
CA THR A 572 -9.25 -16.60 -19.85
C THR A 572 -7.74 -16.67 -19.61
N ASP A 573 -7.34 -17.13 -18.43
CA ASP A 573 -5.93 -17.22 -18.01
C ASP A 573 -5.14 -15.91 -18.19
N GLY A 574 -5.80 -14.77 -17.95
CA GLY A 574 -5.23 -13.43 -18.11
C GLY A 574 -5.16 -12.91 -19.55
N ILE A 575 -5.63 -13.70 -20.53
CA ILE A 575 -5.67 -13.31 -21.95
C ILE A 575 -7.10 -12.84 -22.29
N THR A 576 -7.22 -11.62 -22.82
CA THR A 576 -8.50 -11.07 -23.29
C THR A 576 -8.81 -11.61 -24.69
N SER A 577 -10.02 -12.13 -24.87
CA SER A 577 -10.53 -12.56 -26.16
C SER A 577 -10.77 -11.37 -27.09
N GLU A 578 -10.35 -11.47 -28.35
CA GLU A 578 -10.69 -10.47 -29.38
C GLU A 578 -12.18 -10.46 -29.70
N LYS A 579 -12.87 -11.58 -29.48
CA LYS A 579 -14.32 -11.71 -29.70
C LYS A 579 -15.10 -11.09 -28.54
N VAL A 580 -16.17 -10.39 -28.89
CA VAL A 580 -17.08 -9.72 -27.95
C VAL A 580 -18.16 -10.71 -27.51
N ILE A 581 -18.44 -10.79 -26.22
CA ILE A 581 -19.59 -11.54 -25.67
C ILE A 581 -20.88 -10.76 -25.99
N THR A 582 -20.91 -9.48 -25.59
CA THR A 582 -22.08 -8.60 -25.72
C THR A 582 -21.65 -7.14 -25.70
N GLN A 583 -22.55 -6.25 -26.12
CA GLN A 583 -22.40 -4.80 -25.98
C GLN A 583 -23.44 -4.27 -25.01
N ILE A 584 -22.99 -3.47 -24.06
CA ILE A 584 -23.80 -2.88 -22.99
C ILE A 584 -23.88 -1.37 -23.23
N GLY A 585 -25.08 -0.84 -23.25
CA GLY A 585 -25.32 0.60 -23.39
C GLY A 585 -25.19 1.29 -22.05
N MET A 586 -24.12 2.04 -21.82
CA MET A 586 -23.97 2.88 -20.65
C MET A 586 -24.79 4.16 -20.80
N PRO A 587 -25.63 4.52 -19.81
CA PRO A 587 -26.36 5.79 -19.83
C PRO A 587 -25.39 6.96 -19.70
N GLN A 588 -25.91 8.19 -19.85
CA GLN A 588 -25.15 9.37 -19.45
C GLN A 588 -24.88 9.30 -17.94
N ILE A 589 -23.63 9.48 -17.53
CA ILE A 589 -23.21 9.34 -16.13
C ILE A 589 -22.66 10.69 -15.67
N HIS A 590 -23.30 11.29 -14.67
CA HIS A 590 -22.71 12.40 -13.94
C HIS A 590 -21.93 11.85 -12.75
N ALA A 591 -20.60 11.93 -12.82
CA ALA A 591 -19.72 11.41 -11.78
C ALA A 591 -19.70 12.36 -10.58
N HIS A 592 -19.92 11.80 -9.40
CA HIS A 592 -19.83 12.44 -8.09
C HIS A 592 -18.57 11.99 -7.35
N HIS A 593 -18.11 12.82 -6.41
CA HIS A 593 -17.02 12.48 -5.50
C HIS A 593 -17.59 12.18 -4.09
N PRO A 594 -17.18 11.08 -3.43
CA PRO A 594 -16.30 10.03 -3.96
C PRO A 594 -17.04 8.98 -4.79
N ASP A 595 -18.35 8.82 -4.59
CA ASP A 595 -19.11 7.69 -5.12
C ASP A 595 -20.23 8.14 -6.06
N THR A 596 -20.39 7.39 -7.15
CA THR A 596 -21.45 7.56 -8.15
C THR A 596 -22.23 6.27 -8.30
N ASN A 597 -23.55 6.35 -8.14
CA ASN A 597 -24.42 5.21 -8.40
C ASN A 597 -24.72 5.11 -9.90
N ILE A 598 -24.47 3.95 -10.48
CA ILE A 598 -24.76 3.63 -11.87
C ILE A 598 -25.81 2.54 -11.89
N VAL A 599 -26.96 2.84 -12.51
CA VAL A 599 -28.09 1.93 -12.61
C VAL A 599 -28.44 1.71 -14.08
N ILE A 600 -28.49 0.45 -14.47
CA ILE A 600 -29.01 0.01 -15.77
C ILE A 600 -30.20 -0.90 -15.46
N THR A 601 -31.36 -0.59 -16.02
CA THR A 601 -32.59 -1.34 -15.75
C THR A 601 -33.14 -1.92 -17.04
N ASP A 602 -33.37 -3.24 -17.02
CA ASP A 602 -34.04 -4.00 -18.07
C ASP A 602 -33.52 -3.73 -19.50
N GLN A 603 -32.21 -3.55 -19.64
CA GLN A 603 -31.59 -3.33 -20.94
C GLN A 603 -31.49 -4.65 -21.70
N LYS A 604 -32.04 -4.69 -22.92
CA LYS A 604 -31.81 -5.82 -23.83
C LYS A 604 -30.35 -5.81 -24.30
N ALA A 605 -29.58 -6.83 -23.94
CA ALA A 605 -28.20 -7.05 -24.35
C ALA A 605 -28.16 -8.18 -25.39
N ALA A 606 -27.63 -7.89 -26.57
CA ALA A 606 -27.49 -8.88 -27.64
C ALA A 606 -26.28 -9.79 -27.41
N ILE A 607 -26.44 -11.08 -27.65
CA ILE A 607 -25.34 -12.05 -27.65
C ILE A 607 -24.63 -11.91 -29.00
N VAL A 608 -23.38 -11.43 -28.97
CA VAL A 608 -22.59 -11.16 -30.18
C VAL A 608 -21.88 -12.42 -30.67
N ASP A 609 -21.35 -13.22 -29.75
CA ASP A 609 -20.69 -14.49 -30.06
C ASP A 609 -21.16 -15.58 -29.08
N ILE A 610 -21.80 -16.61 -29.63
CA ILE A 610 -22.41 -17.69 -28.85
C ILE A 610 -21.36 -18.57 -28.15
N ASP A 611 -20.18 -18.72 -28.73
CA ASP A 611 -19.09 -19.50 -28.13
C ASP A 611 -18.52 -18.75 -26.92
N GLN A 612 -18.39 -17.42 -27.03
CA GLN A 612 -17.93 -16.59 -25.93
C GLN A 612 -18.91 -16.55 -24.76
N VAL A 613 -20.22 -16.41 -25.00
CA VAL A 613 -21.20 -16.48 -23.91
C VAL A 613 -21.25 -17.87 -23.28
N THR A 614 -21.05 -18.93 -24.07
CA THR A 614 -20.95 -20.31 -23.57
C THR A 614 -19.72 -20.49 -22.67
N ALA A 615 -18.55 -20.00 -23.11
CA ALA A 615 -17.33 -20.04 -22.31
C ALA A 615 -17.47 -19.20 -21.03
N PHE A 616 -18.09 -18.02 -21.12
CA PHE A 616 -18.41 -17.18 -19.97
C PHE A 616 -19.31 -17.92 -18.96
N ALA A 617 -20.41 -18.54 -19.42
CA ALA A 617 -21.32 -19.29 -18.56
C ALA A 617 -20.62 -20.47 -17.84
N LYS A 618 -19.70 -21.16 -18.52
CA LYS A 618 -18.85 -22.21 -17.93
C LYS A 618 -17.97 -21.66 -16.81
N GLN A 619 -17.28 -20.55 -17.05
CA GLN A 619 -16.43 -19.94 -16.03
C GLN A 619 -17.23 -19.43 -14.83
N VAL A 620 -18.40 -18.80 -15.07
CA VAL A 620 -19.32 -18.36 -14.01
C VAL A 620 -19.75 -19.53 -13.13
N LEU A 621 -20.03 -20.70 -13.70
CA LEU A 621 -20.46 -21.86 -12.93
C LEU A 621 -19.32 -22.46 -12.09
N VAL A 622 -18.13 -22.64 -12.69
CA VAL A 622 -17.06 -23.45 -12.11
C VAL A 622 -16.13 -22.64 -11.20
N GLN A 623 -15.80 -21.40 -11.56
CA GLN A 623 -14.76 -20.63 -10.88
C GLN A 623 -15.29 -19.90 -9.63
N GLU A 624 -14.40 -19.57 -8.69
CA GLU A 624 -14.74 -18.75 -7.52
C GLU A 624 -14.93 -17.27 -7.89
N SER A 625 -14.18 -16.79 -8.88
CA SER A 625 -14.26 -15.44 -9.42
C SER A 625 -13.89 -15.46 -10.89
N ILE A 626 -14.48 -14.55 -11.66
CA ILE A 626 -14.17 -14.38 -13.08
C ILE A 626 -13.78 -12.95 -13.39
N GLU A 627 -13.05 -12.75 -14.49
CA GLU A 627 -12.66 -11.45 -15.00
C GLU A 627 -13.25 -11.22 -16.40
N VAL A 628 -13.73 -10.01 -16.64
CA VAL A 628 -14.16 -9.54 -17.96
C VAL A 628 -13.47 -8.22 -18.28
N ARG A 629 -13.15 -8.03 -19.56
CA ARG A 629 -12.62 -6.76 -20.06
C ARG A 629 -13.73 -5.97 -20.73
N MET A 630 -13.82 -4.69 -20.40
CA MET A 630 -14.85 -3.79 -20.89
C MET A 630 -14.20 -2.63 -21.63
N GLU A 631 -14.55 -2.45 -22.91
CA GLU A 631 -13.94 -1.44 -23.78
C GLU A 631 -15.00 -0.54 -24.43
N GLY A 632 -14.80 0.78 -24.38
CA GLY A 632 -15.69 1.76 -24.99
C GLY A 632 -15.01 3.12 -25.17
N LYS A 633 -15.69 4.05 -25.85
CA LYS A 633 -15.24 5.43 -26.00
C LYS A 633 -16.40 6.38 -25.75
N THR A 634 -16.13 7.46 -25.03
CA THR A 634 -17.14 8.48 -24.75
C THR A 634 -16.53 9.88 -24.69
N LYS A 635 -17.38 10.89 -24.55
CA LYS A 635 -17.01 12.28 -24.35
C LYS A 635 -17.23 12.65 -22.88
N LEU A 636 -16.31 13.44 -22.35
CA LEU A 636 -16.29 13.93 -20.99
C LEU A 636 -16.44 15.44 -20.98
N HIS A 637 -17.43 15.91 -20.23
CA HIS A 637 -17.76 17.32 -20.01
C HIS A 637 -17.46 17.72 -18.57
N LEU A 638 -16.73 18.81 -18.35
CA LEU A 638 -16.43 19.34 -17.01
C LEU A 638 -16.67 20.85 -16.98
N GLY A 639 -17.88 21.25 -16.59
CA GLY A 639 -18.30 22.67 -16.59
C GLY A 639 -18.21 23.28 -17.99
N ALA A 640 -17.67 24.50 -18.09
CA ALA A 640 -17.48 25.22 -19.36
C ALA A 640 -16.16 24.89 -20.08
N LEU A 641 -15.41 23.89 -19.60
CA LEU A 641 -14.15 23.49 -20.21
C LEU A 641 -14.39 22.74 -21.55
N PRO A 642 -13.40 22.73 -22.47
CA PRO A 642 -13.49 21.95 -23.70
C PRO A 642 -13.80 20.47 -23.44
N VAL A 643 -14.65 19.90 -24.30
CA VAL A 643 -15.04 18.49 -24.24
C VAL A 643 -13.86 17.60 -24.61
N ASN A 644 -13.62 16.55 -23.81
CA ASN A 644 -12.53 15.59 -24.06
C ASN A 644 -13.08 14.24 -24.45
N SER A 645 -12.49 13.61 -25.46
CA SER A 645 -12.74 12.19 -25.74
C SER A 645 -11.91 11.33 -24.79
N VAL A 646 -12.56 10.38 -24.11
CA VAL A 646 -11.93 9.44 -23.19
C VAL A 646 -12.22 8.00 -23.62
N ASN A 647 -11.25 7.12 -23.41
CA ASN A 647 -11.41 5.69 -23.62
C ASN A 647 -11.81 5.06 -22.28
N TYR A 648 -12.89 4.29 -22.29
CA TYR A 648 -13.24 3.44 -21.17
C TYR A 648 -12.58 2.09 -21.39
N ASN A 649 -11.59 1.74 -20.56
CA ASN A 649 -10.93 0.44 -20.66
C ASN A 649 -10.72 -0.17 -19.27
N SER A 650 -11.64 -1.04 -18.87
CA SER A 650 -11.74 -1.53 -17.50
C SER A 650 -11.70 -3.06 -17.44
N SER A 651 -10.89 -3.59 -16.53
CA SER A 651 -10.95 -5.00 -16.12
C SER A 651 -11.81 -5.10 -14.88
N ILE A 652 -12.84 -5.94 -14.95
CA ILE A 652 -13.80 -6.14 -13.88
C ILE A 652 -13.72 -7.58 -13.41
N THR A 653 -13.45 -7.76 -12.12
CA THR A 653 -13.46 -9.06 -11.45
C THR A 653 -14.65 -9.13 -10.51
N PHE A 654 -15.43 -10.20 -10.59
CA PHE A 654 -16.53 -10.46 -9.65
C PHE A 654 -16.59 -11.92 -9.21
N LYS A 655 -17.18 -12.15 -8.03
CA LYS A 655 -17.42 -13.50 -7.51
C LYS A 655 -18.37 -14.26 -8.42
N ALA A 656 -18.06 -15.51 -8.66
CA ALA A 656 -18.83 -16.44 -9.46
C ALA A 656 -19.46 -17.52 -8.56
N LEU A 657 -19.92 -18.64 -9.13
CA LEU A 657 -20.73 -19.64 -8.41
C LEU A 657 -19.91 -20.71 -7.68
N ASN A 658 -18.60 -20.75 -7.87
CA ASN A 658 -17.66 -21.65 -7.18
C ASN A 658 -18.10 -23.12 -7.20
N GLY A 659 -18.53 -23.59 -8.38
CA GLY A 659 -18.99 -24.97 -8.57
C GLY A 659 -20.22 -25.35 -7.75
N LEU A 660 -21.03 -24.38 -7.31
CA LEU A 660 -22.19 -24.57 -6.42
C LEU A 660 -21.84 -25.33 -5.13
N LYS A 661 -20.65 -25.08 -4.58
CA LYS A 661 -20.19 -25.70 -3.35
C LYS A 661 -21.20 -25.48 -2.22
N GLY A 662 -21.59 -26.58 -1.57
CA GLY A 662 -22.63 -26.60 -0.53
C GLY A 662 -24.02 -26.94 -1.05
N PHE A 663 -24.15 -27.33 -2.33
CA PHE A 663 -25.36 -27.96 -2.85
C PHE A 663 -25.83 -29.10 -1.95
N ASN A 664 -27.13 -29.11 -1.63
CA ASN A 664 -27.74 -30.17 -0.84
C ASN A 664 -29.22 -30.34 -1.20
N ILE A 665 -29.83 -31.43 -0.73
CA ILE A 665 -31.28 -31.66 -0.81
C ILE A 665 -31.85 -31.63 0.60
N THR A 666 -32.98 -30.96 0.78
CA THR A 666 -33.71 -30.86 2.04
C THR A 666 -35.13 -31.37 1.86
N GLU A 667 -35.70 -31.91 2.95
CA GLU A 667 -37.06 -32.49 2.99
C GLU A 667 -37.37 -33.51 1.88
N PRO A 668 -36.47 -34.48 1.60
CA PRO A 668 -36.72 -35.48 0.56
C PRO A 668 -37.89 -36.38 0.95
N LYS A 669 -38.83 -36.58 0.02
CA LYS A 669 -39.99 -37.48 0.15
C LYS A 669 -39.99 -38.49 -1.00
N VAL A 670 -40.04 -39.77 -0.65
CA VAL A 670 -40.07 -40.88 -1.60
C VAL A 670 -41.49 -41.43 -1.71
N ASN A 671 -41.96 -41.64 -2.94
CA ASN A 671 -43.20 -42.33 -3.22
C ASN A 671 -42.92 -43.63 -3.99
N LEU A 672 -42.85 -44.75 -3.28
CA LEU A 672 -42.60 -46.07 -3.87
C LEU A 672 -43.76 -46.59 -4.74
N MET A 673 -44.94 -45.97 -4.65
CA MET A 673 -46.15 -46.36 -5.37
C MET A 673 -46.41 -45.49 -6.60
N ALA A 674 -45.48 -44.60 -6.97
CA ALA A 674 -45.59 -43.78 -8.18
C ALA A 674 -45.66 -44.65 -9.44
N ALA A 675 -46.49 -44.28 -10.41
CA ALA A 675 -46.56 -45.02 -11.67
C ALA A 675 -45.25 -44.88 -12.47
N PRO A 676 -44.91 -45.85 -13.34
CA PRO A 676 -43.72 -45.75 -14.19
C PRO A 676 -43.71 -44.44 -14.99
N GLY A 677 -42.65 -43.65 -14.85
CA GLY A 677 -42.51 -42.34 -15.52
C GLY A 677 -43.06 -41.15 -14.73
N GLU A 678 -43.68 -41.36 -13.57
CA GLU A 678 -44.05 -40.29 -12.65
C GLU A 678 -42.93 -40.02 -11.62
N PRO A 679 -42.80 -38.77 -11.12
CA PRO A 679 -41.84 -38.46 -10.06
C PRO A 679 -42.07 -39.30 -8.81
N ASN A 680 -41.03 -40.03 -8.40
CA ASN A 680 -41.04 -40.88 -7.21
C ASN A 680 -40.14 -40.34 -6.08
N LEU A 681 -39.45 -39.23 -6.32
CA LEU A 681 -38.71 -38.46 -5.31
C LEU A 681 -39.04 -36.97 -5.47
N THR A 682 -39.40 -36.32 -4.38
CA THR A 682 -39.63 -34.85 -4.34
C THR A 682 -38.85 -34.24 -3.19
N GLY A 683 -38.53 -32.96 -3.27
CA GLY A 683 -37.83 -32.25 -2.19
C GLY A 683 -37.45 -30.83 -2.58
N MET A 684 -36.60 -30.21 -1.77
CA MET A 684 -36.08 -28.87 -2.01
C MET A 684 -34.58 -28.92 -2.26
N ALA A 685 -34.14 -28.47 -3.44
CA ALA A 685 -32.74 -28.27 -3.77
C ALA A 685 -32.24 -26.99 -3.08
N LEU A 686 -31.28 -27.14 -2.17
CA LEU A 686 -30.56 -26.04 -1.55
C LEU A 686 -29.34 -25.70 -2.42
N ILE A 687 -29.37 -24.54 -3.07
CA ILE A 687 -28.33 -24.09 -4.01
C ILE A 687 -27.73 -22.77 -3.51
N PRO A 688 -26.51 -22.81 -2.94
CA PRO A 688 -25.80 -21.60 -2.55
C PRO A 688 -25.36 -20.79 -3.77
N ASN A 689 -25.53 -19.48 -3.70
CA ASN A 689 -25.00 -18.52 -4.64
C ASN A 689 -24.21 -17.44 -3.87
N PRO A 690 -22.87 -17.53 -3.81
CA PRO A 690 -22.04 -16.58 -3.07
C PRO A 690 -21.79 -15.25 -3.82
N SER A 691 -22.38 -15.09 -5.01
CA SER A 691 -22.21 -13.92 -5.88
C SER A 691 -23.40 -12.94 -5.78
N VAL A 692 -23.27 -11.80 -6.45
CA VAL A 692 -24.36 -10.82 -6.66
C VAL A 692 -25.22 -11.12 -7.90
N LEU A 693 -24.96 -12.26 -8.56
CA LEU A 693 -25.62 -12.64 -9.80
C LEU A 693 -27.03 -13.17 -9.54
N THR A 694 -27.99 -12.69 -10.32
CA THR A 694 -29.29 -13.33 -10.51
C THR A 694 -29.38 -13.86 -11.94
N VAL A 695 -29.68 -15.14 -12.10
CA VAL A 695 -29.75 -15.79 -13.41
C VAL A 695 -31.02 -16.62 -13.51
N GLU A 696 -31.75 -16.44 -14.60
CA GLU A 696 -32.93 -17.24 -14.95
C GLU A 696 -32.55 -18.34 -15.94
N LEU A 697 -32.80 -19.60 -15.59
CA LEU A 697 -32.47 -20.76 -16.43
C LEU A 697 -33.72 -21.46 -17.01
N GLY A 698 -34.91 -21.14 -16.50
CA GLY A 698 -36.15 -21.80 -16.90
C GLY A 698 -36.27 -23.20 -16.30
N LYS A 699 -36.72 -24.17 -17.09
CA LYS A 699 -36.82 -25.58 -16.68
C LYS A 699 -35.46 -26.26 -16.84
N VAL A 700 -34.87 -26.69 -15.74
CA VAL A 700 -33.58 -27.38 -15.72
C VAL A 700 -33.77 -28.86 -15.43
N MET A 701 -33.24 -29.72 -16.31
CA MET A 701 -33.19 -31.17 -16.08
C MET A 701 -31.75 -31.60 -15.81
N MET A 702 -31.57 -32.49 -14.84
CA MET A 702 -30.29 -33.03 -14.43
C MET A 702 -30.35 -34.56 -14.44
N HIS A 703 -29.25 -35.19 -14.86
CA HIS A 703 -29.07 -36.62 -14.69
C HIS A 703 -28.52 -36.92 -13.31
N ILE A 704 -29.00 -38.02 -12.72
CA ILE A 704 -28.53 -38.56 -11.46
C ILE A 704 -27.91 -39.92 -11.76
N SER A 705 -26.65 -40.08 -11.37
CA SER A 705 -25.88 -41.31 -11.57
C SER A 705 -25.15 -41.73 -10.31
N THR A 706 -24.70 -42.98 -10.27
CA THR A 706 -23.79 -43.49 -9.25
C THR A 706 -22.57 -44.10 -9.92
N LYS A 707 -21.46 -44.21 -9.20
CA LYS A 707 -20.24 -44.81 -9.73
C LYS A 707 -20.44 -46.29 -10.07
N GLU A 708 -21.32 -46.97 -9.34
CA GLU A 708 -21.54 -48.41 -9.40
C GLU A 708 -22.54 -48.81 -10.49
N LYS A 709 -23.55 -47.99 -10.76
CA LYS A 709 -24.67 -48.34 -11.66
C LYS A 709 -24.84 -47.40 -12.85
N GLY A 710 -24.05 -46.34 -12.95
CA GLY A 710 -24.21 -45.33 -14.01
C GLY A 710 -25.48 -44.52 -13.79
N LEU A 711 -26.21 -44.21 -14.87
CA LEU A 711 -27.44 -43.41 -14.80
C LEU A 711 -28.54 -44.16 -14.03
N ILE A 712 -29.03 -43.55 -12.94
CA ILE A 712 -30.09 -44.12 -12.10
C ILE A 712 -31.39 -43.31 -12.15
N GLY A 713 -31.37 -42.11 -12.74
CA GLY A 713 -32.56 -41.28 -12.81
C GLY A 713 -32.30 -39.89 -13.34
N ASN A 714 -33.35 -39.06 -13.29
CA ASN A 714 -33.26 -37.64 -13.60
C ASN A 714 -34.01 -36.80 -12.55
N SER A 715 -33.61 -35.55 -12.41
CA SER A 715 -34.32 -34.54 -11.62
C SER A 715 -34.62 -33.32 -12.46
N THR A 716 -35.69 -32.62 -12.08
CA THR A 716 -36.19 -31.44 -12.76
C THR A 716 -36.48 -30.36 -11.72
N ILE A 717 -36.03 -29.15 -12.01
CA ILE A 717 -36.43 -27.92 -11.32
C ILE A 717 -37.13 -27.04 -12.36
N ASP A 718 -38.41 -26.76 -12.12
CA ASP A 718 -39.17 -25.84 -12.94
C ASP A 718 -38.95 -24.39 -12.48
N ASN A 719 -38.97 -23.43 -13.41
CA ASN A 719 -38.78 -22.00 -13.12
C ASN A 719 -37.54 -21.67 -12.29
N PHE A 720 -36.41 -22.30 -12.62
CA PHE A 720 -35.14 -22.09 -11.96
C PHE A 720 -34.69 -20.64 -12.14
N VAL A 721 -34.74 -19.88 -11.05
CA VAL A 721 -34.10 -18.55 -10.92
C VAL A 721 -33.11 -18.60 -9.76
N LEU A 722 -31.82 -18.51 -10.08
CA LEU A 722 -30.76 -18.42 -9.08
C LEU A 722 -30.64 -16.98 -8.60
N LYS A 723 -30.79 -16.72 -7.30
CA LYS A 723 -30.62 -15.40 -6.68
C LYS A 723 -29.42 -15.38 -5.74
N PRO A 724 -28.85 -14.22 -5.39
CA PRO A 724 -27.81 -14.13 -4.37
C PRO A 724 -28.24 -14.76 -3.03
N GLY A 725 -27.33 -15.49 -2.38
CA GLY A 725 -27.57 -16.16 -1.11
C GLY A 725 -27.97 -17.63 -1.23
N GLN A 726 -28.77 -18.12 -0.27
CA GLN A 726 -29.23 -19.51 -0.24
C GLN A 726 -30.55 -19.64 -0.99
N ASN A 727 -30.59 -20.48 -2.03
CA ASN A 727 -31.80 -20.72 -2.82
C ASN A 727 -32.39 -22.08 -2.43
N LEU A 728 -33.67 -22.10 -2.11
CA LEU A 728 -34.45 -23.32 -1.87
C LEU A 728 -35.45 -23.47 -3.01
N LEU A 729 -35.18 -24.38 -3.93
CA LEU A 729 -35.97 -24.59 -5.15
C LEU A 729 -36.66 -25.95 -5.11
N PRO A 730 -37.99 -26.02 -5.35
CA PRO A 730 -38.68 -27.30 -5.47
C PRO A 730 -38.09 -28.14 -6.60
N MET A 731 -37.85 -29.41 -6.33
CA MET A 731 -37.36 -30.37 -7.31
C MET A 731 -38.18 -31.64 -7.31
N ASN A 732 -38.36 -32.21 -8.50
CA ASN A 732 -38.99 -33.50 -8.73
C ASN A 732 -37.98 -34.42 -9.40
N ALA A 733 -37.96 -35.70 -9.04
CA ALA A 733 -37.04 -36.68 -9.61
C ALA A 733 -37.72 -38.01 -9.86
N ILE A 734 -37.29 -38.68 -10.93
CA ILE A 734 -37.65 -40.05 -11.28
C ILE A 734 -36.37 -40.87 -11.13
N VAL A 735 -36.33 -41.74 -10.13
CA VAL A 735 -35.15 -42.53 -9.75
C VAL A 735 -35.48 -44.01 -9.76
N ASP A 736 -34.67 -44.83 -10.41
CA ASP A 736 -34.74 -46.29 -10.26
C ASP A 736 -34.24 -46.69 -8.86
N THR A 737 -35.19 -47.04 -7.99
CA THR A 737 -34.89 -47.38 -6.60
C THR A 737 -34.10 -48.67 -6.47
N SER A 738 -34.22 -49.61 -7.42
CA SER A 738 -33.45 -50.86 -7.44
C SER A 738 -31.98 -50.58 -7.75
N LEU A 739 -31.72 -49.75 -8.76
CA LEU A 739 -30.36 -49.31 -9.07
C LEU A 739 -29.77 -48.47 -7.92
N ALA A 740 -30.55 -47.58 -7.31
CA ALA A 740 -30.10 -46.78 -6.17
C ALA A 740 -29.75 -47.65 -4.95
N LEU A 741 -30.59 -48.64 -4.60
CA LEU A 741 -30.29 -49.62 -3.54
C LEU A 741 -29.04 -50.44 -3.84
N GLY A 742 -28.83 -50.79 -5.11
CA GLY A 742 -27.62 -51.46 -5.58
C GLY A 742 -26.33 -50.62 -5.53
N SER A 743 -26.42 -49.35 -5.12
CA SER A 743 -25.29 -48.40 -4.96
C SER A 743 -25.07 -47.95 -3.52
N VAL A 744 -25.75 -48.56 -2.55
CA VAL A 744 -25.57 -48.25 -1.12
C VAL A 744 -24.22 -48.76 -0.64
N ASP A 745 -23.43 -47.88 0.00
CA ASP A 745 -22.15 -48.25 0.60
C ASP A 745 -22.32 -48.94 1.97
N LYS A 746 -21.19 -49.33 2.58
CA LYS A 746 -21.19 -50.03 3.87
C LYS A 746 -21.75 -49.19 5.03
N GLN A 747 -21.89 -47.88 4.84
CA GLN A 747 -22.38 -46.91 5.81
C GLN A 747 -23.85 -46.53 5.55
N GLY A 748 -24.51 -47.15 4.56
CA GLY A 748 -25.90 -46.86 4.22
C GLY A 748 -26.09 -45.62 3.33
N MET A 749 -25.01 -45.09 2.76
CA MET A 749 -25.03 -43.87 1.94
C MET A 749 -24.99 -44.22 0.45
N VAL A 750 -25.69 -43.41 -0.36
CA VAL A 750 -25.59 -43.41 -1.82
C VAL A 750 -24.92 -42.11 -2.26
N ASN A 751 -23.78 -42.23 -2.92
CA ASN A 751 -23.04 -41.09 -3.47
C ASN A 751 -23.54 -40.78 -4.87
N MET A 752 -24.45 -39.81 -4.98
CA MET A 752 -25.03 -39.38 -6.25
C MET A 752 -24.09 -38.41 -6.97
N ILE A 753 -23.96 -38.63 -8.27
CA ILE A 753 -23.25 -37.80 -9.24
C ILE A 753 -24.31 -37.13 -10.10
N ILE A 754 -24.44 -35.82 -9.98
CA ILE A 754 -25.49 -35.02 -10.60
C ILE A 754 -24.85 -34.12 -11.66
N VAL A 755 -25.36 -34.19 -12.89
CA VAL A 755 -24.88 -33.40 -14.03
C VAL A 755 -26.09 -32.80 -14.74
N GLY A 756 -26.13 -31.47 -14.84
CA GLY A 756 -27.20 -30.79 -15.57
C GLY A 756 -27.13 -31.07 -17.07
N GLN A 757 -28.29 -31.20 -17.70
CA GLN A 757 -28.41 -31.65 -19.09
C GLN A 757 -29.05 -30.58 -19.95
N THR A 758 -30.23 -30.12 -19.56
CA THR A 758 -31.01 -29.15 -20.34
C THR A 758 -31.41 -27.94 -19.50
N ALA A 759 -31.57 -26.81 -20.18
CA ALA A 759 -32.06 -25.56 -19.63
C ALA A 759 -33.02 -24.96 -20.66
N VAL A 760 -34.32 -25.06 -20.39
CA VAL A 760 -35.37 -24.67 -21.34
C VAL A 760 -36.15 -23.49 -20.79
N TYR A 761 -36.08 -22.35 -21.47
CA TYR A 761 -36.83 -21.15 -21.11
C TYR A 761 -37.84 -20.83 -22.22
N ASN A 762 -39.12 -20.70 -21.87
CA ASN A 762 -40.22 -20.47 -22.81
C ASN A 762 -40.21 -21.41 -24.03
N GLY A 763 -39.88 -22.69 -23.81
CA GLY A 763 -39.82 -23.70 -24.88
C GLY A 763 -38.55 -23.70 -25.73
N VAL A 764 -37.58 -22.82 -25.44
CA VAL A 764 -36.31 -22.72 -26.16
C VAL A 764 -35.17 -23.31 -25.31
N HIS A 765 -34.39 -24.21 -25.91
CA HIS A 765 -33.18 -24.75 -25.32
C HIS A 765 -32.05 -23.70 -25.31
N LEU A 766 -31.52 -23.39 -24.14
CA LEU A 766 -30.48 -22.39 -23.94
C LEU A 766 -29.11 -23.07 -23.96
N THR A 767 -28.60 -23.34 -25.16
CA THR A 767 -27.40 -24.18 -25.39
C THR A 767 -26.17 -23.74 -24.59
N TYR A 768 -25.98 -22.44 -24.35
CA TYR A 768 -24.88 -21.92 -23.55
C TYR A 768 -25.00 -22.28 -22.05
N TYR A 769 -26.22 -22.31 -21.49
CA TYR A 769 -26.44 -22.80 -20.12
C TYR A 769 -26.34 -24.31 -20.07
N GLU A 770 -26.84 -25.03 -21.07
CA GLU A 770 -26.72 -26.49 -21.15
C GLU A 770 -25.25 -26.92 -21.15
N ALA A 771 -24.44 -26.30 -22.01
CA ALA A 771 -23.02 -26.58 -22.08
C ALA A 771 -22.27 -26.22 -20.77
N ALA A 772 -22.73 -25.20 -20.04
CA ALA A 772 -22.18 -24.88 -18.72
C ALA A 772 -22.55 -25.94 -17.69
N LEU A 773 -23.84 -26.28 -17.58
CA LEU A 773 -24.37 -27.30 -16.67
C LEU A 773 -23.74 -28.68 -16.91
N GLN A 774 -23.48 -29.05 -18.16
CA GLN A 774 -22.84 -30.30 -18.54
C GLN A 774 -21.33 -30.33 -18.22
N SER A 775 -20.70 -29.17 -18.05
CA SER A 775 -19.25 -29.06 -17.79
C SER A 775 -18.86 -29.24 -16.33
N HIS A 776 -19.85 -29.28 -15.42
CA HIS A 776 -19.61 -29.37 -13.98
C HIS A 776 -20.43 -30.50 -13.34
N THR A 777 -19.80 -31.19 -12.41
CA THR A 777 -20.39 -32.35 -11.73
C THR A 777 -20.57 -32.04 -10.25
N LEU A 778 -21.80 -32.22 -9.75
CA LEU A 778 -22.10 -32.15 -8.32
C LEU A 778 -22.07 -33.55 -7.72
N THR A 779 -21.55 -33.66 -6.50
CA THR A 779 -21.57 -34.91 -5.73
C THR A 779 -22.33 -34.71 -4.44
N LEU A 780 -23.24 -35.64 -4.13
CA LEU A 780 -24.08 -35.59 -2.95
C LEU A 780 -24.23 -36.97 -2.32
N ALA A 781 -23.86 -37.10 -1.05
CA ALA A 781 -24.08 -38.31 -0.27
C ALA A 781 -25.46 -38.26 0.39
N VAL A 782 -26.32 -39.24 0.12
CA VAL A 782 -27.67 -39.34 0.71
C VAL A 782 -27.81 -40.65 1.48
N ASN A 783 -28.34 -40.56 2.71
CA ASN A 783 -28.67 -41.75 3.50
C ASN A 783 -30.00 -42.35 3.01
N LEU A 784 -29.92 -43.37 2.16
CA LEU A 784 -31.10 -43.97 1.55
C LEU A 784 -31.93 -44.77 2.56
N GLN A 785 -31.29 -45.33 3.59
CA GLN A 785 -31.96 -46.10 4.65
C GLN A 785 -32.84 -45.22 5.54
N SER A 786 -32.39 -44.01 5.87
CA SER A 786 -33.18 -42.99 6.58
C SER A 786 -34.35 -42.49 5.73
N LEU A 787 -34.12 -42.28 4.43
CA LEU A 787 -35.16 -41.87 3.48
C LEU A 787 -36.31 -42.88 3.41
N LEU A 788 -35.98 -44.16 3.26
CA LEU A 788 -36.94 -45.24 3.11
C LEU A 788 -37.59 -45.66 4.44
N GLY A 789 -36.88 -45.48 5.56
CA GLY A 789 -37.41 -45.75 6.90
C GLY A 789 -38.37 -44.70 7.44
N SER A 790 -38.55 -43.59 6.72
CA SER A 790 -39.51 -42.51 7.06
C SER A 790 -40.88 -42.65 6.36
N ILE A 791 -41.06 -43.73 5.58
CA ILE A 791 -42.29 -44.08 4.85
C ILE A 791 -43.22 -44.91 5.74
#